data_AF-A0A0K8Q5A1-F1
#
_entry.id   AF-A0A0K8Q5A1-F1
#
_cell.length_a   1.000
_cell.length_b   1.000
_cell.length_c   1.000
_cell.angle_alpha   90.00
_cell.angle_beta   90.00
_cell.angle_gamma   90.00
#
_symmetry.space_group_name_H-M   'P 1'
#
loop_
_entity.id
_entity.type
_entity.pdbx_description
1 polymer ?
#
loop_
_entity_poly.entity_id
_entity_poly.type
_entity_poly.pdbx_seq_one_letter_code
_entity_poly.pdbx_strand_id
1 'polypeptide(L)'
;MLDWVDAAGLPSKQETEVTLLEGPEIQFSEAVIDNGRFGKRVIRFETGRLAKQAAGAAMVYIDEDTALLSATTAGKHPREGFDFFPLTVDVEERMYAAGRIPGSFFRREGRPSTEAILACRLMDRPLRPAFIKGLRNEVQIVVTVLAINPDELYDVVAINASSMSTQLSGLPFSGPIGGVRVALVSDENGSQWVAFPKHSQLENSVFNMVVAGRIAGDDVAIMMVEAEATDNSWNLIKEQGATAPTEEVVSEGLEAAKPFIKALCEAQSDLAARAAKPTVEFPVFLDYQDDVYAAVESAAAEKLAAVFQIADKQERDTASDSLKDEVTSSLAGQFEGREKELSAAFRSVTKQVVRQRILKDQIRIDGRGLTDIRQLTAEVEVLPRVHGSAIFERGETQIMGVTTLNMLKMEQQIDSLSPVTRKRYMHNYNFPPYSTGETGRVGSPKRREIGHGALAERAIVPVLPSREEFPYAIRQVSEALSSNGSTSMGSVCASTLSLFNAGVPLKAAVAGIAMGLVSDQVDGQTRYAALTDILGAEDAFGDMDFKVAGTSEFVTAIQLDTKLDGIPASVLAAALKQAREARLHILDVLNSAIDTPDELSEFAPPRHCGQDPRGQDRRGHWAQGQDDQPDPGGHRRGHLHRGRRHGLHWRHERPVRRRGTVCDQRHRQPAGSGNRRALPGHGRQDHHLRRLRVPDPGQGRPAAHLRAAQDRWRQACGQR
;
A
#
# COMPACT_ATOMS: atom_id res chain seq x y z
N MET A 1 -22.09 -4.18 48.12
CA MET A 1 -21.23 -3.25 47.37
C MET A 1 -21.99 -2.83 46.12
N LEU A 2 -23.13 -2.15 46.32
CA LEU A 2 -24.05 -1.76 45.24
C LEU A 2 -24.60 -0.34 45.41
N ASP A 3 -24.30 0.31 46.54
CA ASP A 3 -24.94 1.54 47.01
C ASP A 3 -24.01 2.77 46.89
N TRP A 4 -23.31 2.91 45.75
CA TRP A 4 -22.28 3.95 45.52
C TRP A 4 -22.28 4.56 44.11
N VAL A 5 -23.26 4.25 43.27
CA VAL A 5 -23.32 4.72 41.87
C VAL A 5 -24.20 5.98 41.71
N ASP A 6 -25.32 6.07 42.44
CA ASP A 6 -26.34 7.11 42.25
C ASP A 6 -25.99 8.49 42.88
N ALA A 7 -24.78 8.66 43.39
CA ALA A 7 -24.34 9.87 44.11
C ALA A 7 -23.54 10.86 43.24
N ALA A 8 -23.30 10.56 41.96
CA ALA A 8 -22.60 11.42 41.02
C ALA A 8 -23.48 11.67 39.78
N GLY A 9 -24.20 12.80 39.78
CA GLY A 9 -25.00 13.22 38.64
C GLY A 9 -24.12 13.49 37.43
N LEU A 10 -24.05 12.52 36.51
CA LEU A 10 -23.39 12.68 35.22
C LEU A 10 -24.10 13.80 34.45
N PRO A 11 -23.39 14.85 33.98
CA PRO A 11 -24.01 15.87 33.16
C PRO A 11 -24.52 15.22 31.87
N SER A 12 -25.78 15.53 31.52
CA SER A 12 -26.30 15.29 30.17
C SER A 12 -25.33 15.88 29.15
N LYS A 13 -25.09 15.17 28.03
CA LYS A 13 -24.18 15.59 26.95
C LYS A 13 -24.24 17.11 26.74
N GLN A 14 -23.21 17.82 27.19
CA GLN A 14 -23.00 19.18 26.72
C GLN A 14 -22.48 19.04 25.30
N GLU A 15 -23.18 19.68 24.36
CA GLU A 15 -22.63 19.97 23.05
C GLU A 15 -21.44 20.91 23.29
N THR A 16 -20.25 20.33 23.33
CA THR A 16 -19.02 21.08 23.59
C THR A 16 -18.68 21.79 22.30
N GLU A 17 -19.14 23.03 22.18
CA GLU A 17 -18.91 23.89 21.01
C GLU A 17 -17.40 23.95 20.71
N VAL A 18 -16.99 23.20 19.67
CA VAL A 18 -15.57 23.04 19.31
C VAL A 18 -15.12 24.33 18.66
N THR A 19 -14.60 25.26 19.47
CA THR A 19 -14.12 26.54 18.95
C THR A 19 -12.96 26.28 17.98
N LEU A 20 -13.22 26.49 16.69
CA LEU A 20 -12.20 26.46 15.65
C LEU A 20 -11.07 27.46 15.94
N LEU A 21 -10.00 27.36 15.16
CA LEU A 21 -8.87 28.26 15.31
C LEU A 21 -9.31 29.71 15.02
N GLU A 22 -9.32 30.57 16.03
CA GLU A 22 -9.53 32.02 15.86
C GLU A 22 -8.21 32.79 15.63
N GLY A 23 -8.17 33.67 14.63
CA GLY A 23 -7.02 34.57 14.40
C GLY A 23 -7.15 35.37 13.10
N PRO A 24 -6.70 36.64 13.05
CA PRO A 24 -6.85 37.51 11.88
C PRO A 24 -5.99 37.09 10.68
N GLU A 25 -5.02 36.19 10.86
CA GLU A 25 -4.26 35.61 9.74
C GLU A 25 -4.95 34.43 9.04
N ILE A 26 -6.08 33.95 9.58
CA ILE A 26 -6.68 32.69 9.15
C ILE A 26 -7.53 32.93 7.91
N GLN A 27 -7.24 32.14 6.89
CA GLN A 27 -8.06 32.03 5.69
C GLN A 27 -8.59 30.62 5.61
N PHE A 28 -9.88 30.49 5.25
CA PHE A 28 -10.53 29.20 5.06
C PHE A 28 -11.33 29.12 3.76
N SER A 29 -11.68 27.92 3.34
CA SER A 29 -12.70 27.59 2.34
C SER A 29 -13.36 26.26 2.68
N GLU A 30 -14.53 25.98 2.09
CA GLU A 30 -15.34 24.80 2.42
C GLU A 30 -15.89 24.12 1.17
N ALA A 31 -15.79 22.79 1.13
CA ALA A 31 -16.50 21.94 0.18
C ALA A 31 -17.68 21.27 0.91
N VAL A 32 -18.90 21.66 0.53
CA VAL A 32 -20.13 21.05 1.05
C VAL A 32 -20.50 19.86 0.17
N ILE A 33 -20.51 18.67 0.78
CA ILE A 33 -20.83 17.40 0.13
C ILE A 33 -22.27 17.03 0.50
N ASP A 34 -23.16 17.02 -0.49
CA ASP A 34 -24.57 16.66 -0.31
C ASP A 34 -24.81 15.19 -0.70
N ASN A 35 -25.09 14.33 0.29
CA ASN A 35 -25.44 12.93 0.07
C ASN A 35 -26.97 12.70 0.10
N GLY A 36 -27.78 13.75 0.02
CA GLY A 36 -29.23 13.66 0.03
C GLY A 36 -29.75 13.03 1.32
N ARG A 37 -30.32 11.82 1.24
CA ARG A 37 -30.90 11.13 2.40
C ARG A 37 -29.87 10.70 3.46
N PHE A 38 -28.60 10.59 3.08
CA PHE A 38 -27.49 10.33 4.02
C PHE A 38 -26.90 11.62 4.63
N GLY A 39 -27.57 12.76 4.47
CA GLY A 39 -27.19 14.04 5.06
C GLY A 39 -26.10 14.76 4.27
N LYS A 40 -25.42 15.71 4.93
CA LYS A 40 -24.32 16.50 4.35
C LYS A 40 -23.04 16.30 5.15
N ARG A 41 -21.90 16.34 4.46
CA ARG A 41 -20.57 16.44 5.06
C ARG A 41 -19.94 17.78 4.66
N VAL A 42 -19.10 18.36 5.49
CA VAL A 42 -18.36 19.61 5.17
C VAL A 42 -16.87 19.37 5.33
N ILE A 43 -16.10 19.56 4.26
CA ILE A 43 -14.64 19.52 4.29
C ILE A 43 -14.14 20.97 4.31
N ARG A 44 -13.59 21.39 5.45
CA ARG A 44 -13.11 22.75 5.69
C ARG A 44 -11.59 22.79 5.60
N PHE A 45 -11.06 23.67 4.76
CA PHE A 45 -9.64 23.93 4.58
C PHE A 45 -9.26 25.23 5.28
N GLU A 46 -8.18 25.25 6.06
CA GLU A 46 -7.65 26.42 6.77
C GLU A 46 -6.15 26.60 6.56
N THR A 47 -5.68 27.84 6.52
CA THR A 47 -4.24 28.17 6.49
C THR A 47 -3.92 29.48 7.22
N GLY A 48 -2.64 29.86 7.24
CA GLY A 48 -2.13 31.11 7.81
C GLY A 48 -1.62 31.01 9.25
N ARG A 49 -2.26 30.21 10.11
CA ARG A 49 -1.91 30.08 11.54
C ARG A 49 -0.87 29.01 11.87
N LEU A 50 -1.03 27.78 11.38
CA LEU A 50 -0.17 26.65 11.75
C LEU A 50 1.03 26.49 10.80
N ALA A 51 2.09 25.87 11.31
CA ALA A 51 3.28 25.44 10.55
C ALA A 51 3.90 26.49 9.59
N LYS A 52 3.84 27.79 9.91
CA LYS A 52 4.19 28.93 9.02
C LYS A 52 5.61 28.91 8.40
N GLN A 53 6.50 28.05 8.87
CA GLN A 53 7.86 27.84 8.33
C GLN A 53 7.91 26.84 7.15
N ALA A 54 6.82 26.10 6.89
CA ALA A 54 6.72 25.20 5.74
C ALA A 54 6.67 25.96 4.41
N ALA A 55 6.91 25.25 3.29
CA ALA A 55 6.69 25.83 1.97
C ALA A 55 5.19 26.13 1.80
N GLY A 56 4.32 25.16 2.08
CA GLY A 56 2.88 25.40 2.29
C GLY A 56 2.35 24.55 3.44
N ALA A 57 1.26 24.98 4.06
CA ALA A 57 0.63 24.28 5.18
C ALA A 57 -0.89 24.48 5.16
N ALA A 58 -1.63 23.42 5.45
CA ALA A 58 -3.08 23.42 5.53
C ALA A 58 -3.53 22.59 6.74
N MET A 59 -4.46 23.15 7.52
CA MET A 59 -5.27 22.41 8.48
C MET A 59 -6.57 22.03 7.77
N VAL A 60 -6.98 20.77 7.81
CA VAL A 60 -8.20 20.31 7.13
C VAL A 60 -9.06 19.53 8.11
N TYR A 61 -10.35 19.88 8.13
CA TYR A 61 -11.37 19.29 8.98
C TYR A 61 -12.41 18.57 8.12
N ILE A 62 -13.03 17.53 8.64
CA ILE A 62 -14.34 17.05 8.17
C ILE A 62 -15.34 17.12 9.34
N ASP A 63 -16.46 17.79 9.08
CA ASP A 63 -17.53 18.12 10.04
C ASP A 63 -17.03 18.74 11.35
N GLU A 64 -15.95 19.53 11.29
CA GLU A 64 -15.28 20.23 12.40
C GLU A 64 -14.72 19.34 13.54
N ASP A 65 -14.87 18.01 13.43
CA ASP A 65 -14.56 17.01 14.47
C ASP A 65 -13.24 16.27 14.18
N THR A 66 -13.11 15.64 13.01
CA THR A 66 -11.86 15.00 12.56
C THR A 66 -10.96 16.03 11.90
N ALA A 67 -9.72 16.17 12.38
CA ALA A 67 -8.82 17.26 12.00
C ALA A 67 -7.38 16.79 11.71
N LEU A 68 -6.86 17.18 10.54
CA LEU A 68 -5.55 16.79 10.02
C LEU A 68 -4.72 18.03 9.67
N LEU A 69 -3.45 18.07 10.10
CA LEU A 69 -2.49 19.09 9.69
C LEU A 69 -1.58 18.53 8.60
N SER A 70 -1.56 19.14 7.42
CA SER A 70 -0.57 18.87 6.37
C SER A 70 0.43 20.01 6.22
N ALA A 71 1.70 19.66 6.07
CA ALA A 71 2.79 20.58 5.75
C ALA A 71 3.64 20.03 4.60
N THR A 72 3.77 20.83 3.54
CA THR A 72 4.63 20.56 2.38
C THR A 72 5.90 21.39 2.48
N THR A 73 7.04 20.76 2.23
CA THR A 73 8.37 21.38 2.26
C THR A 73 9.19 20.95 1.04
N ALA A 74 10.11 21.81 0.62
CA ALA A 74 10.97 21.58 -0.54
C ALA A 74 12.43 21.91 -0.22
N GLY A 75 13.36 21.05 -0.66
CA GLY A 75 14.79 21.28 -0.56
C GLY A 75 15.22 22.48 -1.42
N LYS A 76 16.09 23.34 -0.88
CA LYS A 76 16.60 24.54 -1.57
C LYS A 76 17.48 24.25 -2.79
N HIS A 77 18.00 23.03 -2.88
CA HIS A 77 18.85 22.56 -3.96
C HIS A 77 18.30 21.23 -4.50
N PRO A 78 18.43 20.96 -5.81
CA PRO A 78 18.10 19.65 -6.37
C PRO A 78 19.05 18.58 -5.82
N ARG A 79 18.58 17.33 -5.73
CA ARG A 79 19.46 16.20 -5.39
C ARG A 79 20.25 15.75 -6.61
N GLU A 80 21.56 15.89 -6.54
CA GLU A 80 22.49 15.29 -7.50
C GLU A 80 22.42 13.75 -7.46
N GLY A 81 22.58 13.11 -8.62
CA GLY A 81 22.61 11.65 -8.74
C GLY A 81 21.25 10.93 -8.73
N PHE A 82 20.13 11.66 -8.67
CA PHE A 82 18.78 11.08 -8.74
C PHE A 82 18.21 11.16 -10.17
N ASP A 83 17.87 10.00 -10.73
CA ASP A 83 17.20 9.85 -12.03
C ASP A 83 15.67 10.00 -11.93
N PHE A 84 15.08 9.86 -10.74
CA PHE A 84 13.65 10.08 -10.48
C PHE A 84 13.37 11.33 -9.63
N PHE A 85 12.12 11.78 -9.60
CA PHE A 85 11.65 12.89 -8.75
C PHE A 85 11.52 12.47 -7.26
N PRO A 86 12.32 13.03 -6.34
CA PRO A 86 12.34 12.62 -4.93
C PRO A 86 11.21 13.24 -4.09
N LEU A 87 9.96 12.92 -4.42
CA LEU A 87 8.80 13.10 -3.54
C LEU A 87 8.77 12.02 -2.45
N THR A 88 8.56 12.44 -1.21
CA THR A 88 8.23 11.60 -0.05
C THR A 88 6.94 12.10 0.59
N VAL A 89 5.98 11.21 0.85
CA VAL A 89 4.75 11.51 1.57
C VAL A 89 4.69 10.67 2.84
N ASP A 90 4.41 11.27 3.99
CA ASP A 90 4.38 10.61 5.29
C ASP A 90 3.06 10.89 6.05
N VAL A 91 2.52 9.85 6.70
CA VAL A 91 1.34 9.93 7.57
C VAL A 91 1.75 9.63 9.00
N GLU A 92 1.55 10.61 9.86
CA GLU A 92 1.86 10.58 11.27
C GLU A 92 0.55 10.45 12.07
N GLU A 93 0.14 9.20 12.33
CA GLU A 93 -0.90 8.90 13.31
C GLU A 93 -0.45 9.37 14.71
N ARG A 94 -1.39 9.85 15.52
CA ARG A 94 -1.17 10.27 16.91
C ARG A 94 -2.29 9.72 17.77
N MET A 95 -1.97 8.88 18.75
CA MET A 95 -3.01 8.21 19.53
C MET A 95 -3.85 9.18 20.37
N TYR A 96 -3.31 10.36 20.68
CA TYR A 96 -4.08 11.45 21.30
C TYR A 96 -5.25 11.93 20.44
N ALA A 97 -5.21 11.76 19.11
CA ALA A 97 -6.32 12.12 18.22
C ALA A 97 -7.60 11.33 18.52
N ALA A 98 -7.45 10.10 19.05
CA ALA A 98 -8.54 9.25 19.55
C ALA A 98 -8.55 9.18 21.09
N GLY A 99 -7.94 10.16 21.79
CA GLY A 99 -7.88 10.22 23.25
C GLY A 99 -7.06 9.11 23.94
N ARG A 100 -6.27 8.32 23.19
CA ARG A 100 -5.55 7.13 23.68
C ARG A 100 -4.08 7.41 23.96
N ILE A 101 -3.52 6.68 24.94
CA ILE A 101 -2.07 6.50 25.10
C ILE A 101 -1.67 5.25 24.31
N PRO A 102 -0.60 5.27 23.48
CA PRO A 102 -0.19 4.11 22.69
C PRO A 102 0.04 2.84 23.53
N GLY A 103 -0.49 1.70 23.08
CA GLY A 103 -0.34 0.40 23.74
C GLY A 103 1.10 -0.16 23.69
N SER A 104 1.95 0.42 22.85
CA SER A 104 3.37 0.06 22.69
C SER A 104 4.14 0.09 24.02
N PHE A 105 5.19 -0.74 24.14
CA PHE A 105 6.02 -0.85 25.35
C PHE A 105 6.60 0.50 25.81
N PHE A 106 6.89 1.40 24.86
CA PHE A 106 7.45 2.73 25.14
C PHE A 106 6.38 3.82 25.36
N ARG A 107 5.08 3.49 25.32
CA ARG A 107 3.95 4.43 25.41
C ARG A 107 4.04 5.60 24.44
N ARG A 108 4.56 5.31 23.24
CA ARG A 108 4.80 6.23 22.13
C ARG A 108 4.54 5.53 20.81
N GLU A 109 4.07 6.28 19.82
CA GLU A 109 3.98 5.87 18.42
C GLU A 109 5.37 5.44 17.90
N GLY A 110 5.40 4.41 17.04
CA GLY A 110 6.62 3.70 16.65
C GLY A 110 6.81 3.66 15.13
N ARG A 111 6.81 2.45 14.57
CA ARG A 111 6.64 2.30 13.11
C ARG A 111 5.23 2.76 12.70
N PRO A 112 5.03 3.35 11.50
CA PRO A 112 3.71 3.61 10.96
C PRO A 112 2.84 2.35 10.91
N SER A 113 1.51 2.55 11.02
CA SER A 113 0.51 1.50 10.83
C SER A 113 0.43 1.07 9.36
N THR A 114 -0.26 -0.04 9.06
CA THR A 114 -0.58 -0.40 7.67
C THR A 114 -1.43 0.68 7.01
N GLU A 115 -2.41 1.22 7.74
CA GLU A 115 -3.35 2.25 7.26
C GLU A 115 -2.61 3.55 6.92
N ALA A 116 -1.70 4.01 7.77
CA ALA A 116 -0.82 5.14 7.49
C ALA A 116 0.02 4.94 6.23
N ILE A 117 0.56 3.73 6.01
CA ILE A 117 1.35 3.40 4.81
C ILE A 117 0.48 3.32 3.55
N LEU A 118 -0.78 2.87 3.65
CA LEU A 118 -1.73 2.88 2.54
C LEU A 118 -2.19 4.31 2.22
N ALA A 119 -2.50 5.14 3.22
CA ALA A 119 -2.78 6.55 3.05
C ALA A 119 -1.59 7.31 2.41
N CYS A 120 -0.34 7.00 2.79
CA CYS A 120 0.85 7.49 2.09
C CYS A 120 0.82 7.15 0.58
N ARG A 121 0.38 5.93 0.19
CA ARG A 121 0.25 5.54 -1.21
C ARG A 121 -0.92 6.24 -1.92
N LEU A 122 -2.08 6.36 -1.27
CA LEU A 122 -3.25 7.03 -1.82
C LEU A 122 -3.00 8.50 -2.11
N MET A 123 -2.10 9.16 -1.36
CA MET A 123 -1.62 10.51 -1.64
C MET A 123 -0.51 10.53 -2.70
N ASP A 124 0.51 9.68 -2.59
CA ASP A 124 1.67 9.69 -3.50
C ASP A 124 1.26 9.41 -4.97
N ARG A 125 0.32 8.48 -5.18
CA ARG A 125 -0.14 8.05 -6.52
C ARG A 125 -0.68 9.20 -7.39
N PRO A 126 -1.68 10.00 -6.97
CA PRO A 126 -2.18 11.13 -7.77
C PRO A 126 -1.26 12.37 -7.69
N LEU A 127 -0.59 12.65 -6.56
CA LEU A 127 0.24 13.85 -6.43
C LEU A 127 1.54 13.75 -7.25
N ARG A 128 2.20 12.58 -7.30
CA ARG A 128 3.48 12.38 -8.01
C ARG A 128 3.45 12.77 -9.50
N PRO A 129 2.47 12.34 -10.32
CA PRO A 129 2.39 12.74 -11.74
C PRO A 129 1.90 14.19 -11.95
N ALA A 130 1.39 14.86 -10.91
CA ALA A 130 0.97 16.26 -11.02
C ALA A 130 2.12 17.28 -10.88
N PHE A 131 3.31 16.88 -10.40
CA PHE A 131 4.49 17.74 -10.43
C PHE A 131 5.10 17.83 -11.85
N ILE A 132 5.72 18.96 -12.16
CA ILE A 132 6.41 19.14 -13.46
C ILE A 132 7.49 18.06 -13.66
N LYS A 133 7.53 17.48 -14.87
CA LYS A 133 8.60 16.56 -15.29
C LYS A 133 9.95 17.25 -15.15
N GLY A 134 10.99 16.51 -14.80
CA GLY A 134 12.34 17.05 -14.63
C GLY A 134 12.62 17.70 -13.27
N LEU A 135 11.64 17.86 -12.37
CA LEU A 135 11.90 18.33 -11.00
C LEU A 135 12.79 17.33 -10.23
N ARG A 136 13.88 17.83 -9.63
CA ARG A 136 14.84 17.03 -8.83
C ARG A 136 15.05 17.54 -7.40
N ASN A 137 14.33 18.58 -6.99
CA ASN A 137 14.29 19.02 -5.59
C ASN A 137 13.53 17.98 -4.75
N GLU A 138 14.06 17.70 -3.55
CA GLU A 138 13.39 16.83 -2.58
C GLU A 138 12.14 17.53 -2.04
N VAL A 139 10.98 16.89 -2.19
CA VAL A 139 9.70 17.39 -1.69
C VAL A 139 9.21 16.42 -0.63
N GLN A 140 8.98 16.92 0.59
CA GLN A 140 8.37 16.14 1.65
C GLN A 140 7.02 16.73 2.04
N ILE A 141 5.99 15.88 2.02
CA ILE A 141 4.64 16.19 2.47
C ILE A 141 4.36 15.35 3.71
N VAL A 142 4.12 15.99 4.86
CA VAL A 142 3.79 15.30 6.10
C VAL A 142 2.35 15.64 6.48
N VAL A 143 1.51 14.61 6.66
CA VAL A 143 0.15 14.75 7.19
C VAL A 143 0.11 14.15 8.60
N THR A 144 -0.25 14.94 9.60
CA THR A 144 -0.45 14.48 10.98
C THR A 144 -1.94 14.45 11.30
N VAL A 145 -2.45 13.32 11.76
CA VAL A 145 -3.84 13.23 12.29
C VAL A 145 -3.83 13.79 13.71
N LEU A 146 -4.60 14.85 13.97
CA LEU A 146 -4.57 15.59 15.24
C LEU A 146 -5.83 15.34 16.10
N ALA A 147 -6.98 15.17 15.47
CA ALA A 147 -8.23 14.69 16.07
C ALA A 147 -8.91 13.72 15.10
N ILE A 148 -9.59 12.70 15.61
CA ILE A 148 -10.37 11.76 14.79
C ILE A 148 -11.61 11.25 15.53
N ASN A 149 -12.77 11.44 14.93
CA ASN A 149 -14.00 10.76 15.32
C ASN A 149 -13.87 9.25 15.05
N PRO A 150 -14.17 8.35 16.01
CA PRO A 150 -14.00 6.90 15.83
C PRO A 150 -14.86 6.28 14.72
N ASP A 151 -15.84 7.01 14.18
CA ASP A 151 -16.69 6.60 13.04
C ASP A 151 -16.18 7.14 11.69
N GLU A 152 -15.00 7.78 11.62
CA GLU A 152 -14.50 8.51 10.44
C GLU A 152 -13.24 7.90 9.80
N LEU A 153 -13.11 8.01 8.47
CA LEU A 153 -11.95 7.53 7.71
C LEU A 153 -11.05 8.69 7.26
N TYR A 154 -9.89 8.84 7.93
CA TYR A 154 -9.00 9.98 7.75
C TYR A 154 -8.25 10.03 6.41
N ASP A 155 -8.14 8.92 5.68
CA ASP A 155 -7.23 8.75 4.54
C ASP A 155 -7.58 9.65 3.34
N VAL A 156 -8.87 9.79 3.01
CA VAL A 156 -9.32 10.71 1.95
C VAL A 156 -9.27 12.17 2.38
N VAL A 157 -9.42 12.47 3.67
CA VAL A 157 -9.14 13.81 4.21
C VAL A 157 -7.65 14.15 4.06
N ALA A 158 -6.76 13.16 4.22
CA ALA A 158 -5.31 13.34 4.01
C ALA A 158 -4.95 13.63 2.54
N ILE A 159 -5.65 13.06 1.54
CA ILE A 159 -5.47 13.42 0.12
C ILE A 159 -5.77 14.90 -0.11
N ASN A 160 -6.90 15.39 0.39
CA ASN A 160 -7.26 16.80 0.25
C ASN A 160 -6.29 17.72 1.03
N ALA A 161 -5.85 17.31 2.22
CA ALA A 161 -4.89 18.08 3.02
C ALA A 161 -3.50 18.18 2.36
N SER A 162 -2.98 17.08 1.83
CA SER A 162 -1.69 17.03 1.11
C SER A 162 -1.72 17.78 -0.22
N SER A 163 -2.85 17.74 -0.93
CA SER A 163 -3.08 18.60 -2.10
C SER A 163 -3.07 20.08 -1.69
N MET A 164 -3.89 20.48 -0.71
CA MET A 164 -4.00 21.90 -0.29
C MET A 164 -2.67 22.47 0.22
N SER A 165 -1.92 21.75 1.07
CA SER A 165 -0.61 22.22 1.55
C SER A 165 0.43 22.31 0.44
N THR A 166 0.31 21.47 -0.60
CA THR A 166 1.17 21.52 -1.79
C THR A 166 0.79 22.67 -2.71
N GLN A 167 -0.51 22.91 -2.94
CA GLN A 167 -0.99 24.05 -3.72
C GLN A 167 -0.56 25.39 -3.11
N LEU A 168 -0.63 25.53 -1.78
CA LEU A 168 -0.20 26.73 -1.06
C LEU A 168 1.32 26.97 -1.11
N SER A 169 2.12 25.97 -1.51
CA SER A 169 3.57 25.98 -1.35
C SER A 169 4.34 26.79 -2.40
N GLY A 170 3.72 27.12 -3.53
CA GLY A 170 4.41 27.69 -4.70
C GLY A 170 5.28 26.69 -5.47
N LEU A 171 5.11 25.38 -5.26
CA LEU A 171 5.75 24.35 -6.10
C LEU A 171 5.11 24.26 -7.50
N PRO A 172 5.86 23.86 -8.54
CA PRO A 172 5.33 23.65 -9.89
C PRO A 172 4.50 22.35 -9.95
N PHE A 173 3.23 22.49 -9.57
CA PHE A 173 2.27 21.42 -9.31
C PHE A 173 0.92 21.70 -10.00
N SER A 174 0.41 20.73 -10.76
CA SER A 174 -0.83 20.81 -11.55
C SER A 174 -2.05 20.31 -10.76
N GLY A 175 -2.26 20.93 -9.59
CA GLY A 175 -3.45 20.78 -8.75
C GLY A 175 -4.39 22.00 -8.80
N PRO A 176 -5.40 22.06 -7.91
CA PRO A 176 -5.63 21.13 -6.81
C PRO A 176 -6.11 19.75 -7.23
N ILE A 177 -5.84 18.75 -6.39
CA ILE A 177 -6.36 17.39 -6.50
C ILE A 177 -7.45 17.19 -5.45
N GLY A 178 -8.63 16.76 -5.87
CA GLY A 178 -9.72 16.33 -4.99
C GLY A 178 -9.66 14.83 -4.78
N GLY A 179 -9.74 14.39 -3.52
CA GLY A 179 -9.81 12.97 -3.16
C GLY A 179 -11.11 12.66 -2.41
N VAL A 180 -11.87 11.68 -2.86
CA VAL A 180 -13.15 11.29 -2.25
C VAL A 180 -13.22 9.78 -2.07
N ARG A 181 -13.85 9.32 -0.98
CA ARG A 181 -14.37 7.95 -0.88
C ARG A 181 -15.83 8.00 -1.24
N VAL A 182 -16.24 7.22 -2.24
CA VAL A 182 -17.65 6.90 -2.50
C VAL A 182 -17.90 5.44 -2.12
N ALA A 183 -19.04 5.15 -1.49
CA ALA A 183 -19.46 3.80 -1.18
C ALA A 183 -20.90 3.55 -1.62
N LEU A 184 -21.19 2.37 -2.17
CA LEU A 184 -22.53 1.99 -2.59
C LEU A 184 -23.30 1.40 -1.40
N VAL A 185 -23.82 2.31 -0.57
CA VAL A 185 -24.62 1.97 0.61
C VAL A 185 -26.02 1.57 0.16
N SER A 186 -26.57 0.49 0.72
CA SER A 186 -27.93 0.04 0.44
C SER A 186 -28.80 0.14 1.70
N ASP A 187 -30.01 0.68 1.55
CA ASP A 187 -31.02 0.78 2.61
C ASP A 187 -32.42 0.42 2.06
N GLU A 188 -33.47 0.60 2.88
CA GLU A 188 -34.87 0.34 2.51
C GLU A 188 -35.39 1.18 1.31
N ASN A 189 -34.68 2.24 0.93
CA ASN A 189 -34.92 3.12 -0.21
C ASN A 189 -33.93 2.84 -1.37
N GLY A 190 -33.33 1.64 -1.42
CA GLY A 190 -32.44 1.16 -2.48
C GLY A 190 -30.96 1.48 -2.25
N SER A 191 -30.13 1.34 -3.29
CA SER A 191 -28.69 1.64 -3.22
C SER A 191 -28.38 3.09 -3.64
N GLN A 192 -27.41 3.73 -2.98
CA GLN A 192 -26.90 5.07 -3.33
C GLN A 192 -25.38 5.12 -3.16
N TRP A 193 -24.69 5.82 -4.07
CA TRP A 193 -23.30 6.24 -3.83
C TRP A 193 -23.28 7.37 -2.80
N VAL A 194 -22.60 7.14 -1.67
CA VAL A 194 -22.45 8.08 -0.55
C VAL A 194 -20.99 8.52 -0.49
N ALA A 195 -20.73 9.83 -0.56
CA ALA A 195 -19.41 10.42 -0.48
C ALA A 195 -19.01 10.75 0.97
N PHE A 196 -17.75 10.45 1.31
CA PHE A 196 -17.24 10.43 2.69
C PHE A 196 -18.18 9.63 3.63
N PRO A 197 -18.37 8.32 3.35
CA PRO A 197 -19.16 7.45 4.20
C PRO A 197 -18.44 7.19 5.53
N LYS A 198 -19.21 7.12 6.62
CA LYS A 198 -18.71 6.73 7.95
C LYS A 198 -18.50 5.23 8.07
N HIS A 199 -17.73 4.78 9.06
CA HIS A 199 -17.53 3.35 9.33
C HIS A 199 -18.87 2.61 9.52
N SER A 200 -19.79 3.20 10.28
CA SER A 200 -21.18 2.74 10.48
C SER A 200 -21.99 2.60 9.18
N GLN A 201 -21.69 3.40 8.14
CA GLN A 201 -22.36 3.32 6.84
C GLN A 201 -21.75 2.25 5.92
N LEU A 202 -20.47 1.90 6.13
CA LEU A 202 -19.79 0.85 5.37
C LEU A 202 -20.29 -0.56 5.71
N GLU A 203 -20.92 -0.77 6.87
CA GLU A 203 -21.52 -2.05 7.25
C GLU A 203 -22.63 -2.50 6.26
N ASN A 204 -23.34 -1.53 5.68
CA ASN A 204 -24.41 -1.73 4.68
C ASN A 204 -23.96 -1.37 3.25
N SER A 205 -22.65 -1.30 3.00
CA SER A 205 -22.09 -1.05 1.67
C SER A 205 -21.68 -2.33 0.95
N VAL A 206 -22.03 -2.43 -0.34
CA VAL A 206 -21.57 -3.50 -1.25
C VAL A 206 -20.25 -3.17 -1.97
N PHE A 207 -19.82 -1.91 -1.95
CA PHE A 207 -18.57 -1.49 -2.59
C PHE A 207 -18.04 -0.19 -2.00
N ASN A 208 -16.73 -0.12 -1.79
CA ASN A 208 -16.02 0.99 -1.17
C ASN A 208 -14.91 1.44 -2.14
N MET A 209 -14.92 2.70 -2.57
CA MET A 209 -14.06 3.18 -3.64
C MET A 209 -13.49 4.57 -3.34
N VAL A 210 -12.16 4.64 -3.20
CA VAL A 210 -11.42 5.90 -3.17
C VAL A 210 -11.10 6.31 -4.60
N VAL A 211 -11.44 7.54 -4.96
CA VAL A 211 -11.16 8.17 -6.26
C VAL A 211 -10.44 9.49 -6.02
N ALA A 212 -9.37 9.76 -6.77
CA ALA A 212 -8.75 11.08 -6.79
C ALA A 212 -8.53 11.59 -8.22
N GLY A 213 -8.68 12.89 -8.41
CA GLY A 213 -8.61 13.54 -9.72
C GLY A 213 -8.47 15.05 -9.64
N ARG A 214 -8.47 15.70 -10.81
CA ARG A 214 -8.43 17.17 -10.97
C ARG A 214 -9.49 17.63 -11.96
N ILE A 215 -9.84 18.91 -11.92
CA ILE A 215 -10.66 19.54 -12.96
C ILE A 215 -9.82 19.67 -14.24
N ALA A 216 -10.37 19.29 -15.39
CA ALA A 216 -9.73 19.33 -16.70
C ALA A 216 -10.75 19.82 -17.74
N GLY A 217 -10.69 21.12 -18.07
CA GLY A 217 -11.78 21.78 -18.80
C GLY A 217 -13.04 21.82 -17.94
N ASP A 218 -14.17 21.39 -18.49
CA ASP A 218 -15.47 21.39 -17.79
C ASP A 218 -15.69 20.15 -16.89
N ASP A 219 -14.98 19.05 -17.14
CA ASP A 219 -15.11 17.74 -16.47
C ASP A 219 -13.96 17.46 -15.46
N VAL A 220 -14.01 16.32 -14.78
CA VAL A 220 -12.99 15.83 -13.85
C VAL A 220 -12.18 14.68 -14.45
N ALA A 221 -10.87 14.90 -14.59
CA ALA A 221 -9.89 13.87 -14.91
C ALA A 221 -9.61 13.01 -13.67
N ILE A 222 -10.13 11.77 -13.66
CA ILE A 222 -9.79 10.75 -12.67
C ILE A 222 -8.34 10.30 -12.91
N MET A 223 -7.50 10.41 -11.87
CA MET A 223 -6.08 10.09 -11.91
C MET A 223 -5.74 8.78 -11.17
N MET A 224 -6.52 8.44 -10.14
CA MET A 224 -6.25 7.32 -9.23
C MET A 224 -7.55 6.73 -8.69
N VAL A 225 -7.62 5.40 -8.62
CA VAL A 225 -8.68 4.64 -7.94
C VAL A 225 -8.05 3.53 -7.06
N GLU A 226 -8.56 3.37 -5.84
CA GLU A 226 -8.37 2.17 -5.00
C GLU A 226 -9.75 1.74 -4.48
N ALA A 227 -10.21 0.56 -4.83
CA ALA A 227 -11.58 0.11 -4.57
C ALA A 227 -11.66 -1.37 -4.20
N GLU A 228 -12.72 -1.72 -3.47
CA GLU A 228 -12.91 -3.01 -2.82
C GLU A 228 -14.41 -3.30 -2.61
N ALA A 229 -14.81 -4.56 -2.75
CA ALA A 229 -16.03 -5.01 -2.09
C ALA A 229 -15.76 -5.13 -0.57
N THR A 230 -16.77 -4.88 0.25
CA THR A 230 -16.65 -4.92 1.71
C THR A 230 -16.69 -6.33 2.27
N ASP A 231 -16.23 -6.50 3.51
CA ASP A 231 -16.33 -7.72 4.30
C ASP A 231 -17.76 -8.32 4.38
N ASN A 232 -18.81 -7.49 4.21
CA ASN A 232 -20.22 -7.90 4.27
C ASN A 232 -20.89 -8.04 2.89
N SER A 233 -20.21 -7.64 1.80
CA SER A 233 -20.84 -7.51 0.47
C SER A 233 -21.50 -8.79 -0.03
N TRP A 234 -20.89 -9.96 0.21
CA TRP A 234 -21.48 -11.24 -0.19
C TRP A 234 -22.88 -11.45 0.42
N ASN A 235 -23.03 -11.17 1.71
CA ASN A 235 -24.29 -11.39 2.43
C ASN A 235 -25.33 -10.33 2.03
N LEU A 236 -24.93 -9.07 1.90
CA LEU A 236 -25.79 -8.01 1.36
C LEU A 236 -26.35 -8.38 -0.03
N ILE A 237 -25.51 -8.90 -0.93
CA ILE A 237 -25.91 -9.29 -2.29
C ILE A 237 -26.80 -10.55 -2.28
N LYS A 238 -26.36 -11.62 -1.59
CA LYS A 238 -26.96 -12.97 -1.69
C LYS A 238 -28.16 -13.19 -0.76
N GLU A 239 -28.16 -12.55 0.41
CA GLU A 239 -29.18 -12.77 1.46
C GLU A 239 -30.16 -11.59 1.55
N GLN A 240 -29.71 -10.38 1.21
CA GLN A 240 -30.51 -9.14 1.35
C GLN A 240 -30.87 -8.49 0.00
N GLY A 241 -30.39 -9.04 -1.12
CA GLY A 241 -30.76 -8.61 -2.47
C GLY A 241 -30.15 -7.28 -2.94
N ALA A 242 -29.08 -6.81 -2.29
CA ALA A 242 -28.38 -5.59 -2.69
C ALA A 242 -27.68 -5.76 -4.05
N THR A 243 -27.55 -4.66 -4.79
CA THR A 243 -26.93 -4.63 -6.13
C THR A 243 -25.49 -5.16 -6.10
N ALA A 244 -25.16 -6.15 -6.93
CA ALA A 244 -23.80 -6.65 -7.04
C ALA A 244 -22.90 -5.62 -7.76
N PRO A 245 -21.64 -5.39 -7.30
CA PRO A 245 -20.72 -4.46 -7.95
C PRO A 245 -20.11 -5.10 -9.21
N THR A 246 -20.87 -5.07 -10.31
CA THR A 246 -20.37 -5.39 -11.65
C THR A 246 -19.56 -4.24 -12.23
N GLU A 247 -18.90 -4.49 -13.36
CA GLU A 247 -18.10 -3.52 -14.09
C GLU A 247 -18.89 -2.25 -14.49
N GLU A 248 -20.19 -2.39 -14.77
CA GLU A 248 -21.12 -1.28 -15.02
C GLU A 248 -21.36 -0.45 -13.75
N VAL A 249 -21.70 -1.10 -12.64
CA VAL A 249 -21.96 -0.46 -11.34
C VAL A 249 -20.72 0.28 -10.82
N VAL A 250 -19.52 -0.30 -10.99
CA VAL A 250 -18.27 0.42 -10.68
C VAL A 250 -18.11 1.67 -11.57
N SER A 251 -18.45 1.58 -12.85
CA SER A 251 -18.36 2.73 -13.78
C SER A 251 -19.31 3.86 -13.37
N GLU A 252 -20.54 3.54 -12.94
CA GLU A 252 -21.48 4.50 -12.36
C GLU A 252 -20.90 5.18 -11.11
N GLY A 253 -20.22 4.42 -10.23
CA GLY A 253 -19.57 4.96 -9.03
C GLY A 253 -18.42 5.93 -9.34
N LEU A 254 -17.70 5.72 -10.45
CA LEU A 254 -16.63 6.62 -10.88
C LEU A 254 -17.18 7.95 -11.41
N GLU A 255 -18.25 7.93 -12.20
CA GLU A 255 -18.95 9.15 -12.62
C GLU A 255 -19.61 9.85 -11.42
N ALA A 256 -20.20 9.09 -10.47
CA ALA A 256 -20.75 9.64 -9.23
C ALA A 256 -19.69 10.29 -8.31
N ALA A 257 -18.41 9.92 -8.41
CA ALA A 257 -17.33 10.56 -7.68
C ALA A 257 -16.96 11.96 -8.22
N LYS A 258 -17.17 12.22 -9.51
CA LYS A 258 -16.72 13.47 -10.17
C LYS A 258 -17.27 14.76 -9.56
N PRO A 259 -18.59 14.91 -9.26
CA PRO A 259 -19.11 16.15 -8.68
C PRO A 259 -18.47 16.50 -7.33
N PHE A 260 -18.18 15.48 -6.51
CA PHE A 260 -17.53 15.66 -5.21
C PHE A 260 -16.05 16.05 -5.37
N ILE A 261 -15.33 15.44 -6.30
CA ILE A 261 -13.95 15.84 -6.64
C ILE A 261 -13.93 17.29 -7.15
N LYS A 262 -14.90 17.69 -7.99
CA LYS A 262 -15.02 19.06 -8.50
C LYS A 262 -15.20 20.06 -7.35
N ALA A 263 -16.14 19.84 -6.44
CA ALA A 263 -16.34 20.69 -5.26
C ALA A 263 -15.09 20.79 -4.35
N LEU A 264 -14.37 19.67 -4.16
CA LEU A 264 -13.11 19.65 -3.41
C LEU A 264 -11.98 20.43 -4.11
N CYS A 265 -11.89 20.36 -5.45
CA CYS A 265 -10.95 21.15 -6.24
C CYS A 265 -11.30 22.64 -6.23
N GLU A 266 -12.59 22.99 -6.34
CA GLU A 266 -13.08 24.38 -6.34
C GLU A 266 -12.80 25.07 -4.99
N ALA A 267 -13.11 24.41 -3.86
CA ALA A 267 -12.82 24.95 -2.53
C ALA A 267 -11.31 25.14 -2.31
N GLN A 268 -10.47 24.19 -2.72
CA GLN A 268 -9.00 24.34 -2.67
C GLN A 268 -8.49 25.46 -3.58
N SER A 269 -9.14 25.68 -4.73
CA SER A 269 -8.76 26.73 -5.69
C SER A 269 -9.07 28.13 -5.16
N ASP A 270 -10.22 28.32 -4.51
CA ASP A 270 -10.58 29.57 -3.84
C ASP A 270 -9.59 29.93 -2.71
N LEU A 271 -9.26 28.97 -1.83
CA LEU A 271 -8.27 29.23 -0.78
C LEU A 271 -6.87 29.49 -1.37
N ALA A 272 -6.48 28.78 -2.43
CA ALA A 272 -5.22 29.03 -3.12
C ALA A 272 -5.18 30.44 -3.75
N ALA A 273 -6.25 30.90 -4.38
CA ALA A 273 -6.33 32.23 -4.99
C ALA A 273 -6.14 33.39 -4.00
N ARG A 274 -6.37 33.14 -2.70
CA ARG A 274 -6.27 34.14 -1.63
C ARG A 274 -5.08 33.96 -0.69
N ALA A 275 -4.48 32.77 -0.63
CA ALA A 275 -3.43 32.42 0.35
C ALA A 275 -2.21 31.67 -0.21
N ALA A 276 -2.19 31.23 -1.48
CA ALA A 276 -1.03 30.53 -2.04
C ALA A 276 0.17 31.46 -2.23
N LYS A 277 1.37 30.92 -2.04
CA LYS A 277 2.62 31.63 -2.37
C LYS A 277 2.80 31.68 -3.90
N PRO A 278 3.43 32.73 -4.45
CA PRO A 278 3.79 32.77 -5.86
C PRO A 278 4.59 31.53 -6.26
N THR A 279 4.34 31.00 -7.46
CA THR A 279 5.09 29.86 -8.00
C THR A 279 6.57 30.21 -8.06
N VAL A 280 7.40 29.40 -7.41
CA VAL A 280 8.86 29.55 -7.40
C VAL A 280 9.43 28.85 -8.61
N GLU A 281 10.32 29.53 -9.34
CA GLU A 281 11.10 28.89 -10.41
C GLU A 281 12.08 27.88 -9.81
N PHE A 282 11.84 26.59 -10.05
CA PHE A 282 12.77 25.51 -9.74
C PHE A 282 13.53 25.09 -11.00
N PRO A 283 14.82 24.74 -10.90
CA PRO A 283 15.56 24.21 -12.03
C PRO A 283 14.96 22.86 -12.48
N VAL A 284 14.49 22.83 -13.72
CA VAL A 284 13.96 21.63 -14.38
C VAL A 284 15.10 20.92 -15.11
N PHE A 285 15.33 19.66 -14.77
CA PHE A 285 16.31 18.79 -15.42
C PHE A 285 15.56 17.88 -16.39
N LEU A 286 15.45 18.32 -17.65
CA LEU A 286 14.99 17.46 -18.74
C LEU A 286 15.97 16.30 -18.91
N ASP A 287 15.45 15.10 -19.18
CA ASP A 287 16.28 13.91 -19.30
C ASP A 287 17.08 13.89 -20.63
N TYR A 288 16.67 14.72 -21.61
CA TYR A 288 17.35 15.03 -22.87
C TYR A 288 16.78 16.33 -23.48
N GLN A 289 17.49 16.92 -24.44
CA GLN A 289 16.98 18.00 -25.32
C GLN A 289 16.52 17.46 -26.69
N ASP A 290 15.78 18.28 -27.44
CA ASP A 290 15.17 17.91 -28.73
C ASP A 290 16.20 17.57 -29.84
N ASP A 291 17.40 18.15 -29.80
CA ASP A 291 18.47 17.88 -30.77
C ASP A 291 19.03 16.46 -30.62
N VAL A 292 19.22 16.00 -29.38
CA VAL A 292 19.56 14.62 -29.04
C VAL A 292 18.42 13.67 -29.38
N TYR A 293 17.17 14.06 -29.12
CA TYR A 293 16.01 13.24 -29.47
C TYR A 293 15.94 12.98 -30.98
N ALA A 294 16.00 14.02 -31.81
CA ALA A 294 15.92 13.90 -33.26
C ALA A 294 17.09 13.08 -33.85
N ALA A 295 18.31 13.25 -33.32
CA ALA A 295 19.47 12.46 -33.73
C ALA A 295 19.31 10.96 -33.38
N VAL A 296 18.82 10.65 -32.18
CA VAL A 296 18.58 9.26 -31.75
C VAL A 296 17.39 8.64 -32.50
N GLU A 297 16.31 9.37 -32.73
CA GLU A 297 15.16 8.92 -33.52
C GLU A 297 15.59 8.55 -34.95
N SER A 298 16.34 9.44 -35.62
CA SER A 298 16.86 9.20 -36.96
C SER A 298 17.85 8.03 -37.05
N ALA A 299 18.60 7.73 -35.97
CA ALA A 299 19.57 6.65 -35.93
C ALA A 299 18.99 5.28 -35.51
N ALA A 300 17.89 5.30 -34.73
CA ALA A 300 17.39 4.12 -34.02
C ALA A 300 15.98 3.68 -34.41
N ALA A 301 15.07 4.56 -34.84
CA ALA A 301 13.63 4.25 -34.88
C ALA A 301 13.27 3.05 -35.78
N GLU A 302 13.84 2.97 -36.99
CA GLU A 302 13.63 1.83 -37.91
C GLU A 302 14.22 0.53 -37.35
N LYS A 303 15.43 0.59 -36.79
CA LYS A 303 16.10 -0.56 -36.16
C LYS A 303 15.33 -1.05 -34.93
N LEU A 304 14.81 -0.14 -34.11
CA LEU A 304 13.94 -0.43 -32.97
C LEU A 304 12.62 -1.07 -33.42
N ALA A 305 12.03 -0.60 -34.52
CA ALA A 305 10.83 -1.20 -35.08
C ALA A 305 11.04 -2.66 -35.55
N ALA A 306 12.26 -3.02 -35.96
CA ALA A 306 12.65 -4.41 -36.22
C ALA A 306 12.95 -5.19 -34.93
N VAL A 307 13.77 -4.64 -34.01
CA VAL A 307 14.13 -5.30 -32.73
C VAL A 307 12.89 -5.65 -31.90
N PHE A 308 11.91 -4.76 -31.80
CA PHE A 308 10.69 -5.01 -31.03
C PHE A 308 9.68 -5.96 -31.70
N GLN A 309 9.99 -6.52 -32.88
CA GLN A 309 9.27 -7.67 -33.44
C GLN A 309 9.75 -9.01 -32.85
N ILE A 310 10.90 -9.03 -32.17
CA ILE A 310 11.42 -10.22 -31.48
C ILE A 310 10.52 -10.52 -30.28
N ALA A 311 9.83 -11.67 -30.32
CA ALA A 311 8.89 -12.08 -29.27
C ALA A 311 9.60 -12.50 -27.98
N ASP A 312 10.68 -13.29 -28.10
CA ASP A 312 11.48 -13.71 -26.94
C ASP A 312 12.08 -12.51 -26.22
N LYS A 313 11.99 -12.52 -24.89
CA LYS A 313 12.46 -11.41 -24.07
C LYS A 313 13.98 -11.32 -24.03
N GLN A 314 14.68 -12.43 -23.81
CA GLN A 314 16.12 -12.37 -23.63
C GLN A 314 16.82 -12.00 -24.95
N GLU A 315 16.33 -12.49 -26.08
CA GLU A 315 16.81 -12.10 -27.41
C GLU A 315 16.50 -10.63 -27.71
N ARG A 316 15.26 -10.17 -27.50
CA ARG A 316 14.85 -8.77 -27.72
C ARG A 316 15.63 -7.80 -26.83
N ASP A 317 15.76 -8.09 -25.54
CA ASP A 317 16.43 -7.21 -24.59
C ASP A 317 17.94 -7.14 -24.94
N THR A 318 18.58 -8.27 -25.29
CA THR A 318 19.98 -8.31 -25.77
C THR A 318 20.17 -7.53 -27.08
N ALA A 319 19.23 -7.64 -28.02
CA ALA A 319 19.27 -6.90 -29.29
C ALA A 319 19.02 -5.39 -29.07
N SER A 320 18.13 -5.02 -28.14
CA SER A 320 17.86 -3.64 -27.75
C SER A 320 19.06 -2.98 -27.08
N ASP A 321 19.73 -3.67 -26.14
CA ASP A 321 20.95 -3.16 -25.51
C ASP A 321 22.12 -3.07 -26.51
N SER A 322 22.27 -4.06 -27.40
CA SER A 322 23.29 -4.00 -28.47
C SER A 322 23.06 -2.82 -29.42
N LEU A 323 21.81 -2.55 -29.79
CA LEU A 323 21.42 -1.40 -30.62
C LEU A 323 21.61 -0.07 -29.87
N LYS A 324 21.33 -0.04 -28.57
CA LYS A 324 21.57 1.14 -27.71
C LYS A 324 23.06 1.47 -27.63
N ASP A 325 23.92 0.48 -27.46
CA ASP A 325 25.37 0.67 -27.42
C ASP A 325 25.91 1.10 -28.80
N GLU A 326 25.38 0.58 -29.91
CA GLU A 326 25.69 1.06 -31.28
C GLU A 326 25.30 2.53 -31.48
N VAL A 327 24.05 2.89 -31.16
CA VAL A 327 23.52 4.25 -31.37
C VAL A 327 24.20 5.26 -30.46
N THR A 328 24.38 4.94 -29.18
CA THR A 328 25.08 5.83 -28.23
C THR A 328 26.55 6.01 -28.62
N SER A 329 27.25 4.94 -29.03
CA SER A 329 28.64 5.04 -29.48
C SER A 329 28.81 5.84 -30.77
N SER A 330 27.90 5.69 -31.73
CA SER A 330 27.96 6.42 -33.01
C SER A 330 27.61 7.91 -32.88
N LEU A 331 26.79 8.28 -31.89
CA LEU A 331 26.40 9.66 -31.60
C LEU A 331 27.26 10.35 -30.53
N ALA A 332 28.05 9.61 -29.73
CA ALA A 332 28.87 10.17 -28.65
C ALA A 332 29.79 11.32 -29.11
N GLY A 333 30.41 11.20 -30.29
CA GLY A 333 31.26 12.26 -30.85
C GLY A 333 30.53 13.52 -31.33
N GLN A 334 29.19 13.51 -31.38
CA GLN A 334 28.35 14.68 -31.67
C GLN A 334 27.82 15.34 -30.38
N PHE A 335 27.79 14.58 -29.28
CA PHE A 335 27.14 14.93 -28.02
C PHE A 335 28.05 14.65 -26.80
N GLU A 336 29.33 15.02 -26.91
CA GLU A 336 30.34 14.84 -25.87
C GLU A 336 29.91 15.54 -24.56
N GLY A 337 29.92 14.80 -23.44
CA GLY A 337 29.42 15.24 -22.14
C GLY A 337 27.90 15.17 -21.95
N ARG A 338 27.15 14.71 -22.96
CA ARG A 338 25.68 14.57 -22.96
C ARG A 338 25.23 13.10 -23.11
N GLU A 339 26.09 12.13 -22.79
CA GLU A 339 25.86 10.70 -23.03
C GLU A 339 24.65 10.13 -22.28
N LYS A 340 24.28 10.76 -21.15
CA LYS A 340 23.06 10.45 -20.41
C LYS A 340 21.79 10.78 -21.20
N GLU A 341 21.81 11.88 -21.96
CA GLU A 341 20.69 12.29 -22.80
C GLU A 341 20.46 11.27 -23.92
N LEU A 342 21.53 10.75 -24.55
CA LEU A 342 21.42 9.69 -25.57
C LEU A 342 20.69 8.45 -25.03
N SER A 343 20.99 8.02 -23.80
CA SER A 343 20.32 6.87 -23.17
C SER A 343 18.85 7.14 -22.83
N ALA A 344 18.50 8.37 -22.41
CA ALA A 344 17.14 8.74 -22.08
C ALA A 344 16.28 8.96 -23.33
N ALA A 345 16.82 9.63 -24.35
CA ALA A 345 16.19 9.79 -25.66
C ALA A 345 15.94 8.43 -26.32
N PHE A 346 16.90 7.50 -26.28
CA PHE A 346 16.72 6.13 -26.80
C PHE A 346 15.52 5.44 -26.14
N ARG A 347 15.39 5.52 -24.81
CA ARG A 347 14.23 4.97 -24.08
C ARG A 347 12.91 5.62 -24.51
N SER A 348 12.89 6.92 -24.81
CA SER A 348 11.70 7.62 -25.31
C SER A 348 11.33 7.23 -26.75
N VAL A 349 12.32 7.12 -27.65
CA VAL A 349 12.09 6.61 -29.03
C VAL A 349 11.56 5.17 -28.97
N THR A 350 12.13 4.31 -28.12
CA THR A 350 11.60 2.96 -27.86
C THR A 350 10.15 2.98 -27.37
N LYS A 351 9.79 3.85 -26.40
CA LYS A 351 8.38 4.02 -25.98
C LYS A 351 7.50 4.41 -27.17
N GLN A 352 7.91 5.37 -27.99
CA GLN A 352 7.14 5.84 -29.15
C GLN A 352 6.94 4.74 -30.20
N VAL A 353 8.00 4.02 -30.58
CA VAL A 353 7.96 2.91 -31.56
C VAL A 353 7.01 1.81 -31.09
N VAL A 354 7.13 1.38 -29.83
CA VAL A 354 6.25 0.33 -29.25
C VAL A 354 4.78 0.75 -29.25
N ARG A 355 4.47 1.99 -28.86
CA ARG A 355 3.09 2.50 -28.82
C ARG A 355 2.47 2.62 -30.21
N GLN A 356 3.24 3.14 -31.17
CA GLN A 356 2.76 3.30 -32.55
C GLN A 356 2.50 1.93 -33.19
N ARG A 357 3.33 0.90 -32.92
CA ARG A 357 3.07 -0.49 -33.32
C ARG A 357 1.80 -1.05 -32.70
N ILE A 358 1.60 -0.88 -31.39
CA ILE A 358 0.37 -1.30 -30.69
C ILE A 358 -0.88 -0.64 -31.31
N LEU A 359 -0.84 0.66 -31.62
CA LEU A 359 -2.00 1.41 -32.12
C LEU A 359 -2.27 1.28 -33.63
N LYS A 360 -1.26 0.89 -34.42
CA LYS A 360 -1.39 0.68 -35.89
C LYS A 360 -1.58 -0.79 -36.24
N ASP A 361 -0.70 -1.64 -35.73
CA ASP A 361 -0.60 -3.05 -36.13
C ASP A 361 -1.38 -3.97 -35.20
N GLN A 362 -1.83 -3.47 -34.03
CA GLN A 362 -2.56 -4.20 -32.98
C GLN A 362 -1.76 -5.37 -32.35
N ILE A 363 -0.44 -5.38 -32.54
CA ILE A 363 0.51 -6.40 -32.05
C ILE A 363 1.42 -5.81 -30.96
N ARG A 364 1.70 -6.62 -29.94
CA ARG A 364 2.47 -6.24 -28.75
C ARG A 364 3.94 -6.66 -28.85
N ILE A 365 4.73 -6.27 -27.85
CA ILE A 365 6.19 -6.48 -27.83
C ILE A 365 6.61 -7.96 -27.78
N ASP A 366 5.74 -8.83 -27.26
CA ASP A 366 5.93 -10.28 -27.18
C ASP A 366 5.15 -11.04 -28.28
N GLY A 367 4.62 -10.32 -29.28
CA GLY A 367 3.87 -10.89 -30.41
C GLY A 367 2.39 -11.18 -30.13
N ARG A 368 1.89 -10.99 -28.91
CA ARG A 368 0.45 -11.13 -28.59
C ARG A 368 -0.41 -10.06 -29.27
N GLY A 369 -1.68 -10.40 -29.48
CA GLY A 369 -2.75 -9.43 -29.73
C GLY A 369 -3.16 -8.70 -28.44
N LEU A 370 -3.97 -7.65 -28.60
CA LEU A 370 -4.38 -6.78 -27.48
C LEU A 370 -5.11 -7.52 -26.35
N THR A 371 -5.90 -8.54 -26.70
CA THR A 371 -6.76 -9.31 -25.79
C THR A 371 -6.06 -10.47 -25.07
N ASP A 372 -4.88 -10.88 -25.54
CA ASP A 372 -4.35 -12.20 -25.23
C ASP A 372 -3.67 -12.25 -23.85
N ILE A 373 -3.89 -13.34 -23.12
CA ILE A 373 -3.25 -13.63 -21.83
C ILE A 373 -2.01 -14.49 -22.09
N ARG A 374 -0.96 -14.33 -21.27
CA ARG A 374 0.22 -15.23 -21.34
C ARG A 374 -0.16 -16.66 -20.93
N GLN A 375 0.71 -17.63 -21.25
CA GLN A 375 0.55 -19.00 -20.78
C GLN A 375 0.29 -19.04 -19.26
N LEU A 376 -0.78 -19.71 -18.87
CA LEU A 376 -1.20 -19.89 -17.48
C LEU A 376 -0.78 -21.28 -16.99
N THR A 377 -0.32 -21.37 -15.74
CA THR A 377 -0.24 -22.63 -14.99
C THR A 377 -0.80 -22.41 -13.58
N ALA A 378 -1.38 -23.47 -13.01
CA ALA A 378 -1.94 -23.48 -11.67
C ALA A 378 -1.69 -24.87 -11.07
N GLU A 379 -1.10 -24.91 -9.87
CA GLU A 379 -0.73 -26.14 -9.16
C GLU A 379 -1.00 -25.96 -7.66
N VAL A 380 -1.45 -27.03 -6.98
CA VAL A 380 -1.67 -27.10 -5.53
C VAL A 380 -0.76 -28.16 -4.90
N GLU A 381 -0.72 -28.30 -3.57
CA GLU A 381 0.15 -29.24 -2.83
C GLU A 381 1.67 -29.07 -3.02
N VAL A 382 2.10 -27.97 -3.64
CA VAL A 382 3.50 -27.65 -4.03
C VAL A 382 4.53 -27.68 -2.89
N LEU A 383 4.12 -27.59 -1.63
CA LEU A 383 5.00 -27.65 -0.47
C LEU A 383 4.53 -28.71 0.55
N PRO A 384 5.45 -29.57 1.06
CA PRO A 384 5.10 -30.49 2.14
C PRO A 384 4.93 -29.75 3.47
N ARG A 385 4.10 -30.30 4.36
CA ARG A 385 3.86 -29.89 5.76
C ARG A 385 3.15 -28.56 6.01
N VAL A 386 3.01 -27.68 5.03
CA VAL A 386 2.16 -26.48 5.15
C VAL A 386 0.69 -26.89 5.13
N HIS A 387 -0.21 -26.00 5.53
CA HIS A 387 -1.62 -26.39 5.69
C HIS A 387 -2.36 -26.41 4.34
N GLY A 388 -1.91 -25.57 3.40
CA GLY A 388 -2.20 -25.63 1.97
C GLY A 388 -1.24 -24.68 1.23
N SER A 389 -1.00 -24.94 -0.05
CA SER A 389 -0.09 -24.15 -0.88
C SER A 389 -0.39 -24.28 -2.35
N ALA A 390 0.00 -23.28 -3.13
CA ALA A 390 -0.15 -23.27 -4.57
C ALA A 390 0.97 -22.54 -5.29
N ILE A 391 1.20 -22.88 -6.56
CA ILE A 391 1.90 -22.02 -7.52
C ILE A 391 0.89 -21.56 -8.58
N PHE A 392 0.97 -20.27 -8.92
CA PHE A 392 0.27 -19.69 -10.07
C PHE A 392 1.29 -18.97 -10.95
N GLU A 393 1.33 -19.32 -12.23
CA GLU A 393 2.19 -18.65 -13.22
C GLU A 393 1.36 -18.02 -14.33
N ARG A 394 1.85 -16.88 -14.82
CA ARG A 394 1.30 -16.18 -15.98
C ARG A 394 2.45 -15.61 -16.81
N GLY A 395 2.94 -16.43 -17.74
CA GLY A 395 4.28 -16.27 -18.31
C GLY A 395 5.35 -16.20 -17.22
N GLU A 396 6.31 -15.29 -17.35
CA GLU A 396 7.38 -15.05 -16.37
C GLU A 396 6.92 -14.58 -14.98
N THR A 397 5.64 -14.31 -14.73
CA THR A 397 5.15 -13.94 -13.39
C THR A 397 4.75 -15.20 -12.61
N GLN A 398 5.60 -15.64 -11.68
CA GLN A 398 5.38 -16.82 -10.83
C GLN A 398 5.16 -16.40 -9.37
N ILE A 399 4.02 -16.78 -8.78
CA ILE A 399 3.72 -16.56 -7.36
C ILE A 399 3.51 -17.89 -6.66
N MET A 400 4.17 -18.08 -5.52
CA MET A 400 3.88 -19.18 -4.60
C MET A 400 3.01 -18.68 -3.44
N GLY A 401 1.79 -19.20 -3.35
CA GLY A 401 0.86 -18.99 -2.25
C GLY A 401 1.05 -20.04 -1.16
N VAL A 402 1.03 -19.64 0.11
CA VAL A 402 1.12 -20.54 1.27
C VAL A 402 0.14 -20.11 2.36
N THR A 403 -0.75 -21.02 2.74
CA THR A 403 -1.72 -20.82 3.83
C THR A 403 -1.22 -21.44 5.13
N THR A 404 -1.41 -20.72 6.24
CA THR A 404 -1.26 -21.23 7.60
C THR A 404 -2.53 -20.94 8.41
N LEU A 405 -3.08 -21.97 9.05
CA LEU A 405 -4.26 -21.88 9.91
C LEU A 405 -3.86 -21.99 11.38
N ASN A 406 -4.49 -21.21 12.26
CA ASN A 406 -4.29 -21.36 13.71
C ASN A 406 -5.53 -21.01 14.53
N MET A 407 -5.46 -21.24 15.85
CA MET A 407 -6.52 -20.82 16.78
C MET A 407 -6.71 -19.29 16.73
N LEU A 408 -7.94 -18.82 16.94
CA LEU A 408 -8.31 -17.39 16.94
C LEU A 408 -7.54 -16.51 17.96
N LYS A 409 -6.80 -17.10 18.91
CA LYS A 409 -5.85 -16.37 19.77
C LYS A 409 -4.63 -15.82 19.01
N MET A 410 -4.39 -16.27 17.78
CA MET A 410 -3.28 -15.85 16.91
C MET A 410 -3.71 -14.79 15.88
N GLU A 411 -4.96 -14.30 15.94
CA GLU A 411 -5.41 -13.15 15.14
C GLU A 411 -4.55 -11.92 15.49
N GLN A 412 -4.08 -11.21 14.46
CA GLN A 412 -3.28 -10.00 14.66
C GLN A 412 -4.09 -8.98 15.45
N GLN A 413 -3.59 -8.59 16.63
CA GLN A 413 -4.09 -7.43 17.36
C GLN A 413 -3.57 -6.16 16.69
N ILE A 414 -4.41 -5.15 16.58
CA ILE A 414 -4.11 -3.87 15.93
C ILE A 414 -4.31 -2.74 16.96
N ASP A 415 -3.31 -1.87 17.03
CA ASP A 415 -3.33 -0.61 17.79
C ASP A 415 -2.93 0.50 16.81
N SER A 416 -3.92 0.99 16.06
CA SER A 416 -3.88 2.17 15.19
C SER A 416 -5.05 3.10 15.54
N LEU A 417 -5.28 4.16 14.76
CA LEU A 417 -6.44 5.03 14.93
C LEU A 417 -7.78 4.40 14.51
N SER A 418 -7.74 3.34 13.71
CA SER A 418 -8.89 2.60 13.19
C SER A 418 -9.70 1.88 14.28
N PRO A 419 -11.02 1.68 14.09
CA PRO A 419 -11.84 0.82 14.96
C PRO A 419 -11.49 -0.69 14.85
N VAL A 420 -10.73 -1.10 13.82
CA VAL A 420 -10.34 -2.50 13.61
C VAL A 420 -9.26 -2.92 14.62
N THR A 421 -9.69 -3.46 15.76
CA THR A 421 -8.81 -3.91 16.86
C THR A 421 -8.18 -5.29 16.66
N ARG A 422 -8.75 -6.14 15.79
CA ARG A 422 -8.26 -7.50 15.51
C ARG A 422 -8.44 -7.85 14.04
N LYS A 423 -7.57 -8.72 13.51
CA LYS A 423 -7.57 -9.12 12.10
C LYS A 423 -7.43 -10.63 11.95
N ARG A 424 -8.46 -11.28 11.41
CA ARG A 424 -8.57 -12.74 11.26
C ARG A 424 -7.81 -13.29 10.05
N TYR A 425 -7.97 -12.63 8.91
CA TYR A 425 -7.25 -12.93 7.69
C TYR A 425 -6.09 -11.94 7.55
N MET A 426 -4.87 -12.47 7.41
CA MET A 426 -3.63 -11.70 7.38
C MET A 426 -2.84 -12.09 6.14
N HIS A 427 -2.79 -11.21 5.14
CA HIS A 427 -1.96 -11.44 3.96
C HIS A 427 -0.58 -10.82 4.13
N ASN A 428 0.47 -11.56 3.78
CA ASN A 428 1.82 -11.02 3.62
C ASN A 428 2.28 -11.26 2.18
N TYR A 429 2.73 -10.22 1.51
CA TYR A 429 3.29 -10.28 0.16
C TYR A 429 4.76 -9.88 0.23
N ASN A 430 5.63 -10.68 -0.37
CA ASN A 430 7.08 -10.50 -0.36
C ASN A 430 7.60 -10.36 -1.79
N PHE A 431 8.50 -9.40 -2.03
CA PHE A 431 9.13 -9.18 -3.33
C PHE A 431 10.67 -9.25 -3.21
N PRO A 432 11.24 -10.47 -3.23
CA PRO A 432 12.68 -10.66 -3.11
C PRO A 432 13.42 -10.13 -4.35
N PRO A 433 14.66 -9.59 -4.23
CA PRO A 433 15.39 -9.04 -5.37
C PRO A 433 15.60 -10.03 -6.55
N TYR A 434 15.72 -11.32 -6.27
CA TYR A 434 15.86 -12.34 -7.31
C TYR A 434 14.63 -12.45 -8.24
N SER A 435 13.46 -11.93 -7.83
CA SER A 435 12.21 -11.90 -8.62
C SER A 435 12.36 -11.15 -9.96
N THR A 436 13.33 -10.22 -10.04
CA THR A 436 13.71 -9.49 -11.26
C THR A 436 15.17 -9.77 -11.68
N GLY A 437 15.82 -10.78 -11.10
CA GLY A 437 17.23 -11.10 -11.31
C GLY A 437 18.22 -10.13 -10.62
N GLU A 438 17.73 -9.23 -9.76
CA GLU A 438 18.52 -8.17 -9.14
C GLU A 438 19.14 -8.58 -7.79
N THR A 439 20.09 -7.75 -7.31
CA THR A 439 20.57 -7.81 -5.92
C THR A 439 20.00 -6.62 -5.14
N GLY A 440 19.71 -6.81 -3.85
CA GLY A 440 19.13 -5.74 -3.04
C GLY A 440 18.89 -6.12 -1.57
N ARG A 441 18.34 -5.17 -0.80
CA ARG A 441 18.02 -5.38 0.60
C ARG A 441 16.85 -6.34 0.78
N VAL A 442 17.09 -7.46 1.46
CA VAL A 442 16.07 -8.34 2.04
C VAL A 442 15.87 -7.93 3.51
N GLY A 443 14.63 -7.94 4.02
CA GLY A 443 14.34 -7.55 5.40
C GLY A 443 12.93 -6.97 5.58
N SER A 444 12.83 -5.75 6.11
CA SER A 444 11.55 -5.05 6.30
C SER A 444 10.88 -4.75 4.95
N PRO A 445 9.56 -5.00 4.79
CA PRO A 445 8.87 -4.82 3.52
C PRO A 445 8.78 -3.33 3.12
N LYS A 446 8.90 -3.06 1.82
CA LYS A 446 8.73 -1.75 1.20
C LYS A 446 7.25 -1.36 1.19
N ARG A 447 6.97 -0.05 1.04
CA ARG A 447 5.59 0.44 0.88
C ARG A 447 4.84 -0.22 -0.30
N ARG A 448 5.53 -0.57 -1.40
CA ARG A 448 4.94 -1.29 -2.54
C ARG A 448 4.52 -2.72 -2.18
N GLU A 449 5.30 -3.43 -1.35
CA GLU A 449 4.97 -4.78 -0.89
C GLU A 449 3.73 -4.77 0.02
N ILE A 450 3.66 -3.81 0.95
CA ILE A 450 2.47 -3.58 1.80
C ILE A 450 1.25 -3.23 0.95
N GLY A 451 1.39 -2.37 -0.06
CA GLY A 451 0.30 -2.00 -0.98
C GLY A 451 -0.18 -3.15 -1.87
N HIS A 452 0.73 -3.96 -2.42
CA HIS A 452 0.38 -5.15 -3.22
C HIS A 452 -0.32 -6.21 -2.35
N GLY A 453 0.19 -6.45 -1.13
CA GLY A 453 -0.41 -7.37 -0.17
C GLY A 453 -1.81 -6.93 0.25
N ALA A 454 -2.02 -5.65 0.56
CA ALA A 454 -3.33 -5.11 0.93
C ALA A 454 -4.35 -5.22 -0.20
N LEU A 455 -3.99 -4.89 -1.45
CA LEU A 455 -4.89 -5.04 -2.61
C LEU A 455 -5.32 -6.50 -2.79
N ALA A 456 -4.38 -7.44 -2.74
CA ALA A 456 -4.67 -8.86 -2.89
C ALA A 456 -5.37 -9.45 -1.65
N GLU A 457 -5.26 -8.83 -0.48
CA GLU A 457 -6.01 -9.18 0.73
C GLU A 457 -7.48 -8.75 0.62
N ARG A 458 -7.72 -7.47 0.29
CA ARG A 458 -9.06 -6.90 0.08
C ARG A 458 -9.82 -7.62 -1.04
N ALA A 459 -9.13 -8.09 -2.09
CA ALA A 459 -9.72 -8.93 -3.13
C ALA A 459 -10.26 -10.29 -2.65
N ILE A 460 -9.71 -10.85 -1.56
CA ILE A 460 -10.08 -12.17 -1.02
C ILE A 460 -11.07 -12.06 0.14
N VAL A 461 -11.00 -11.00 0.94
CA VAL A 461 -11.84 -10.82 2.14
C VAL A 461 -13.35 -11.03 1.90
N PRO A 462 -13.99 -10.51 0.84
CA PRO A 462 -15.43 -10.66 0.58
C PRO A 462 -15.91 -12.10 0.38
N VAL A 463 -15.02 -13.04 0.00
CA VAL A 463 -15.37 -14.46 -0.19
C VAL A 463 -14.95 -15.35 0.97
N LEU A 464 -14.40 -14.80 2.06
CA LEU A 464 -14.04 -15.60 3.23
C LEU A 464 -15.30 -16.13 3.96
N PRO A 465 -15.24 -17.35 4.53
CA PRO A 465 -16.27 -17.83 5.47
C PRO A 465 -16.27 -16.97 6.73
N SER A 466 -17.40 -16.88 7.44
CA SER A 466 -17.52 -16.18 8.72
C SER A 466 -16.59 -16.75 9.80
N ARG A 467 -16.48 -16.05 10.94
CA ARG A 467 -15.70 -16.53 12.10
C ARG A 467 -16.33 -17.78 12.70
N GLU A 468 -17.63 -17.91 12.57
CA GLU A 468 -18.48 -18.95 13.15
C GLU A 468 -18.45 -20.23 12.30
N GLU A 469 -18.50 -20.10 10.97
CA GLU A 469 -18.31 -21.21 10.03
C GLU A 469 -16.87 -21.73 10.03
N PHE A 470 -15.88 -20.83 10.15
CA PHE A 470 -14.47 -21.17 10.10
C PHE A 470 -13.67 -20.46 11.22
N PRO A 471 -13.62 -21.06 12.43
CA PRO A 471 -13.05 -20.46 13.64
C PRO A 471 -11.51 -20.56 13.70
N TYR A 472 -10.85 -20.11 12.63
CA TYR A 472 -9.39 -20.04 12.50
C TYR A 472 -8.91 -18.61 12.27
N ALA A 473 -7.75 -18.28 12.84
CA ALA A 473 -6.89 -17.24 12.31
C ALA A 473 -6.22 -17.78 11.03
N ILE A 474 -6.30 -17.02 9.94
CA ILE A 474 -5.81 -17.42 8.61
C ILE A 474 -4.67 -16.47 8.24
N ARG A 475 -3.46 -17.00 8.05
CA ARG A 475 -2.34 -16.25 7.49
C ARG A 475 -2.04 -16.76 6.08
N GLN A 476 -2.19 -15.89 5.09
CA GLN A 476 -1.75 -16.14 3.73
C GLN A 476 -0.39 -15.48 3.50
N VAL A 477 0.50 -16.15 2.78
CA VAL A 477 1.75 -15.60 2.29
C VAL A 477 1.81 -15.75 0.77
N SER A 478 2.20 -14.71 0.06
CA SER A 478 2.50 -14.73 -1.37
C SER A 478 3.96 -14.35 -1.58
N GLU A 479 4.78 -15.34 -1.96
CA GLU A 479 6.17 -15.13 -2.37
C GLU A 479 6.19 -14.87 -3.89
N ALA A 480 6.59 -13.66 -4.31
CA ALA A 480 6.73 -13.34 -5.72
C ALA A 480 8.07 -13.88 -6.26
N LEU A 481 8.10 -15.14 -6.68
CA LEU A 481 9.32 -15.85 -7.07
C LEU A 481 9.93 -15.33 -8.38
N SER A 482 9.09 -14.93 -9.34
CA SER A 482 9.50 -14.26 -10.58
C SER A 482 8.45 -13.22 -11.01
N SER A 483 8.87 -12.13 -11.66
CA SER A 483 8.04 -10.95 -11.90
C SER A 483 8.27 -10.27 -13.25
N ASN A 484 7.30 -10.38 -14.17
CA ASN A 484 7.22 -9.53 -15.37
C ASN A 484 5.78 -9.15 -15.74
N GLY A 485 4.94 -8.77 -14.76
CA GLY A 485 3.59 -8.27 -15.03
C GLY A 485 2.59 -8.64 -13.94
N SER A 486 2.28 -7.66 -13.08
CA SER A 486 1.31 -7.70 -11.99
C SER A 486 1.32 -8.96 -11.10
N THR A 487 2.39 -9.08 -10.33
CA THR A 487 2.53 -10.05 -9.24
C THR A 487 1.44 -9.95 -8.17
N SER A 488 0.84 -8.77 -7.94
CA SER A 488 -0.30 -8.61 -7.01
C SER A 488 -1.56 -9.32 -7.51
N MET A 489 -1.80 -9.35 -8.81
CA MET A 489 -2.94 -10.07 -9.39
C MET A 489 -2.69 -11.58 -9.49
N GLY A 490 -1.46 -12.02 -9.76
CA GLY A 490 -1.09 -13.42 -9.59
C GLY A 490 -1.19 -13.90 -8.13
N SER A 491 -0.93 -12.99 -7.17
CA SER A 491 -1.06 -13.24 -5.72
C SER A 491 -2.51 -13.42 -5.28
N VAL A 492 -3.50 -12.81 -5.94
CA VAL A 492 -4.93 -13.14 -5.75
C VAL A 492 -5.20 -14.58 -6.17
N CYS A 493 -4.80 -14.97 -7.38
CA CYS A 493 -4.99 -16.33 -7.90
C CYS A 493 -4.33 -17.40 -7.01
N ALA A 494 -3.05 -17.20 -6.67
CA ALA A 494 -2.31 -18.09 -5.77
C ALA A 494 -2.91 -18.16 -4.36
N SER A 495 -3.56 -17.08 -3.88
CA SER A 495 -4.29 -17.10 -2.60
C SER A 495 -5.55 -17.95 -2.68
N THR A 496 -6.37 -17.80 -3.72
CA THR A 496 -7.57 -18.65 -3.93
C THR A 496 -7.21 -20.14 -3.95
N LEU A 497 -6.24 -20.55 -4.78
CA LEU A 497 -5.77 -21.93 -4.88
C LEU A 497 -5.25 -22.46 -3.52
N SER A 498 -4.37 -21.70 -2.88
CA SER A 498 -3.74 -22.06 -1.59
C SER A 498 -4.76 -22.18 -0.45
N LEU A 499 -5.80 -21.34 -0.45
CA LEU A 499 -6.85 -21.35 0.58
C LEU A 499 -7.82 -22.53 0.40
N PHE A 500 -8.20 -22.87 -0.83
CA PHE A 500 -8.95 -24.10 -1.11
C PHE A 500 -8.14 -25.34 -0.72
N ASN A 501 -6.86 -25.39 -1.10
CA ASN A 501 -5.97 -26.49 -0.72
C ASN A 501 -5.67 -26.57 0.79
N ALA A 502 -5.95 -25.51 1.54
CA ALA A 502 -5.92 -25.52 3.00
C ALA A 502 -7.27 -25.90 3.65
N GLY A 503 -8.25 -26.34 2.87
CA GLY A 503 -9.61 -26.65 3.33
C GLY A 503 -10.36 -25.44 3.90
N VAL A 504 -10.06 -24.23 3.44
CA VAL A 504 -10.82 -23.01 3.77
C VAL A 504 -12.03 -22.94 2.84
N PRO A 505 -13.27 -22.98 3.36
CA PRO A 505 -14.48 -22.89 2.54
C PRO A 505 -14.73 -21.46 2.09
N LEU A 506 -14.03 -21.02 1.03
CA LEU A 506 -14.35 -19.75 0.36
C LEU A 506 -15.73 -19.84 -0.31
N LYS A 507 -16.47 -18.74 -0.26
CA LYS A 507 -17.82 -18.64 -0.83
C LYS A 507 -17.82 -18.66 -2.37
N ALA A 508 -16.71 -18.26 -2.99
CA ALA A 508 -16.41 -18.41 -4.42
C ALA A 508 -14.91 -18.29 -4.67
N ALA A 509 -14.45 -18.80 -5.82
CA ALA A 509 -13.11 -18.53 -6.35
C ALA A 509 -12.96 -17.05 -6.77
N VAL A 510 -11.77 -16.49 -6.58
CA VAL A 510 -11.40 -15.12 -7.03
C VAL A 510 -10.15 -15.18 -7.90
N ALA A 511 -10.17 -14.48 -9.04
CA ALA A 511 -9.01 -14.29 -9.90
C ALA A 511 -8.71 -12.79 -10.10
N GLY A 512 -7.45 -12.49 -10.42
CA GLY A 512 -6.97 -11.14 -10.69
C GLY A 512 -6.33 -10.99 -12.07
N ILE A 513 -6.69 -9.93 -12.79
CA ILE A 513 -6.06 -9.50 -14.05
C ILE A 513 -5.47 -8.10 -13.92
N ALA A 514 -4.41 -7.82 -14.66
CA ALA A 514 -3.90 -6.47 -14.85
C ALA A 514 -3.94 -6.10 -16.33
N MET A 515 -4.28 -4.84 -16.56
CA MET A 515 -4.64 -4.27 -17.84
C MET A 515 -3.87 -2.96 -18.01
N GLY A 516 -3.62 -2.57 -19.25
CA GLY A 516 -3.06 -1.26 -19.58
C GLY A 516 -3.88 -0.53 -20.63
N LEU A 517 -3.68 0.79 -20.72
CA LEU A 517 -4.17 1.61 -21.83
C LEU A 517 -2.99 2.34 -22.48
N VAL A 518 -2.93 2.27 -23.80
CA VAL A 518 -2.07 3.13 -24.63
C VAL A 518 -2.97 4.11 -25.36
N SER A 519 -2.66 5.41 -25.28
CA SER A 519 -3.43 6.50 -25.89
C SER A 519 -2.49 7.44 -26.65
N ASP A 520 -2.58 7.50 -27.97
CA ASP A 520 -1.68 8.33 -28.79
C ASP A 520 -2.35 8.85 -30.07
N GLN A 521 -1.70 9.81 -30.74
CA GLN A 521 -2.15 10.30 -32.04
C GLN A 521 -1.74 9.33 -33.16
N VAL A 522 -2.71 8.92 -33.96
CA VAL A 522 -2.51 8.14 -35.18
C VAL A 522 -3.37 8.73 -36.29
N ASP A 523 -2.73 9.09 -37.39
CA ASP A 523 -3.35 9.70 -38.57
C ASP A 523 -4.17 10.98 -38.26
N GLY A 524 -3.75 11.72 -37.23
CA GLY A 524 -4.42 12.95 -36.76
C GLY A 524 -5.61 12.73 -35.82
N GLN A 525 -5.80 11.50 -35.31
CA GLN A 525 -6.87 11.16 -34.35
C GLN A 525 -6.30 10.45 -33.12
N THR A 526 -6.85 10.77 -31.94
CA THR A 526 -6.52 10.05 -30.70
C THR A 526 -7.07 8.62 -30.78
N ARG A 527 -6.19 7.62 -30.75
CA ARG A 527 -6.56 6.20 -30.65
C ARG A 527 -6.21 5.64 -29.28
N TYR A 528 -7.09 4.79 -28.77
CA TYR A 528 -6.94 4.07 -27.51
C TYR A 528 -6.84 2.57 -27.78
N ALA A 529 -5.92 1.88 -27.12
CA ALA A 529 -5.80 0.42 -27.13
C ALA A 529 -5.71 -0.11 -25.70
N ALA A 530 -6.65 -1.00 -25.33
CA ALA A 530 -6.67 -1.69 -24.05
C ALA A 530 -5.93 -3.03 -24.14
N LEU A 531 -4.98 -3.25 -23.23
CA LEU A 531 -4.06 -4.39 -23.23
C LEU A 531 -4.42 -5.36 -22.10
N THR A 532 -4.68 -6.62 -22.41
CA THR A 532 -4.88 -7.69 -21.43
C THR A 532 -3.55 -8.25 -20.94
N ASP A 533 -3.42 -8.48 -19.62
CA ASP A 533 -2.26 -9.13 -19.01
C ASP A 533 -0.93 -8.46 -19.41
N ILE A 534 -0.76 -7.22 -18.95
CA ILE A 534 0.39 -6.38 -19.31
C ILE A 534 1.72 -6.85 -18.71
N LEU A 535 2.77 -6.74 -19.53
CA LEU A 535 4.17 -6.90 -19.14
C LEU A 535 4.68 -5.68 -18.35
N GLY A 536 5.80 -5.85 -17.62
CA GLY A 536 6.43 -4.74 -16.89
C GLY A 536 6.90 -3.59 -17.79
N ALA A 537 7.24 -3.88 -19.05
CA ALA A 537 7.54 -2.87 -20.06
C ALA A 537 6.27 -2.15 -20.57
N GLU A 538 5.13 -2.84 -20.66
CA GLU A 538 3.86 -2.24 -21.11
C GLU A 538 3.27 -1.30 -20.05
N ASP A 539 3.45 -1.58 -18.76
CA ASP A 539 3.22 -0.64 -17.63
C ASP A 539 4.06 0.66 -17.82
N ALA A 540 5.36 0.51 -18.05
CA ALA A 540 6.27 1.64 -18.25
C ALA A 540 5.97 2.46 -19.53
N PHE A 541 5.47 1.83 -20.59
CA PHE A 541 5.17 2.48 -21.87
C PHE A 541 3.71 2.94 -22.03
N GLY A 542 2.79 2.43 -21.19
CA GLY A 542 1.38 2.84 -21.14
C GLY A 542 1.13 4.17 -20.44
N ASP A 543 -0.12 4.61 -20.52
CA ASP A 543 -0.59 5.88 -19.95
C ASP A 543 -1.62 5.68 -18.82
N MET A 544 -2.20 4.49 -18.73
CA MET A 544 -2.97 3.99 -17.60
C MET A 544 -2.58 2.53 -17.33
N ASP A 545 -2.47 2.14 -16.07
CA ASP A 545 -2.49 0.75 -15.64
C ASP A 545 -3.68 0.55 -14.69
N PHE A 546 -4.44 -0.52 -14.89
CA PHE A 546 -5.55 -0.87 -13.99
C PHE A 546 -5.63 -2.36 -13.74
N LYS A 547 -6.13 -2.73 -12.57
CA LYS A 547 -6.07 -4.07 -12.00
C LYS A 547 -7.46 -4.40 -11.50
N VAL A 548 -7.99 -5.55 -11.88
CA VAL A 548 -9.35 -5.99 -11.53
C VAL A 548 -9.27 -7.39 -10.95
N ALA A 549 -9.76 -7.54 -9.72
CA ALA A 549 -9.97 -8.82 -9.06
C ALA A 549 -11.44 -9.02 -8.73
N GLY A 550 -11.90 -10.26 -8.74
CA GLY A 550 -13.31 -10.57 -8.54
C GLY A 550 -13.65 -12.05 -8.72
N THR A 551 -14.92 -12.36 -8.45
CA THR A 551 -15.54 -13.65 -8.74
C THR A 551 -16.02 -13.70 -10.19
N SER A 552 -16.70 -14.78 -10.57
CA SER A 552 -17.47 -14.83 -11.83
C SER A 552 -18.65 -13.86 -11.86
N GLU A 553 -19.13 -13.43 -10.69
CA GLU A 553 -20.32 -12.59 -10.53
C GLU A 553 -20.01 -11.10 -10.42
N PHE A 554 -19.04 -10.70 -9.59
CA PHE A 554 -18.80 -9.31 -9.22
C PHE A 554 -17.32 -9.00 -8.91
N VAL A 555 -16.98 -7.71 -8.93
CA VAL A 555 -15.64 -7.18 -8.62
C VAL A 555 -15.40 -7.20 -7.11
N THR A 556 -14.29 -7.79 -6.65
CA THR A 556 -13.88 -7.75 -5.24
C THR A 556 -12.80 -6.70 -4.96
N ALA A 557 -11.98 -6.32 -5.95
CA ALA A 557 -11.08 -5.17 -5.83
C ALA A 557 -10.68 -4.57 -7.18
N ILE A 558 -10.49 -3.24 -7.22
CA ILE A 558 -9.94 -2.49 -8.35
C ILE A 558 -8.81 -1.56 -7.89
N GLN A 559 -7.76 -1.44 -8.69
CA GLN A 559 -6.72 -0.41 -8.55
C GLN A 559 -6.42 0.17 -9.92
N LEU A 560 -6.60 1.47 -10.11
CA LEU A 560 -6.31 2.21 -11.35
C LEU A 560 -5.35 3.36 -11.06
N ASP A 561 -4.37 3.56 -11.93
CA ASP A 561 -3.47 4.71 -11.94
C ASP A 561 -3.33 5.22 -13.38
N THR A 562 -3.42 6.54 -13.60
CA THR A 562 -3.25 7.12 -14.94
C THR A 562 -2.50 8.45 -14.94
N LYS A 563 -1.88 8.72 -16.09
CA LYS A 563 -1.11 9.93 -16.44
C LYS A 563 -1.85 10.79 -17.47
N LEU A 564 -3.06 10.39 -17.88
CA LEU A 564 -3.90 11.08 -18.87
C LEU A 564 -4.77 12.16 -18.22
N ASP A 565 -5.07 13.22 -18.97
CA ASP A 565 -6.01 14.29 -18.58
C ASP A 565 -7.50 13.89 -18.69
N GLY A 566 -7.77 12.58 -18.59
CA GLY A 566 -9.09 11.98 -18.78
C GLY A 566 -9.09 10.88 -19.86
N ILE A 567 -10.09 9.99 -19.78
CA ILE A 567 -10.43 9.03 -20.84
C ILE A 567 -11.95 9.04 -21.07
N PRO A 568 -12.45 8.75 -22.29
CA PRO A 568 -13.87 8.61 -22.51
C PRO A 568 -14.45 7.44 -21.70
N ALA A 569 -15.61 7.63 -21.06
CA ALA A 569 -16.25 6.59 -20.25
C ALA A 569 -16.51 5.28 -21.04
N SER A 570 -16.77 5.39 -22.35
CA SER A 570 -16.89 4.24 -23.26
C SER A 570 -15.60 3.42 -23.41
N VAL A 571 -14.43 4.07 -23.34
CA VAL A 571 -13.12 3.40 -23.37
C VAL A 571 -12.88 2.67 -22.05
N LEU A 572 -13.26 3.28 -20.91
CA LEU A 572 -13.16 2.64 -19.60
C LEU A 572 -14.09 1.41 -19.49
N ALA A 573 -15.35 1.55 -19.87
CA ALA A 573 -16.32 0.44 -19.86
C ALA A 573 -15.88 -0.72 -20.78
N ALA A 574 -15.36 -0.43 -21.98
CA ALA A 574 -14.79 -1.45 -22.86
C ALA A 574 -13.58 -2.16 -22.23
N ALA A 575 -12.67 -1.41 -21.60
CA ALA A 575 -11.49 -1.96 -20.95
C ALA A 575 -11.84 -2.81 -19.71
N LEU A 576 -12.82 -2.39 -18.91
CA LEU A 576 -13.36 -3.18 -17.79
C LEU A 576 -14.05 -4.47 -18.28
N LYS A 577 -14.82 -4.43 -19.37
CA LYS A 577 -15.40 -5.63 -19.99
C LYS A 577 -14.33 -6.60 -20.48
N GLN A 578 -13.27 -6.11 -21.13
CA GLN A 578 -12.13 -6.92 -21.54
C GLN A 578 -11.41 -7.54 -20.32
N ALA A 579 -11.31 -6.81 -19.21
CA ALA A 579 -10.78 -7.32 -17.94
C ALA A 579 -11.68 -8.42 -17.32
N ARG A 580 -13.01 -8.27 -17.41
CA ARG A 580 -13.99 -9.28 -16.97
C ARG A 580 -13.85 -10.58 -17.75
N GLU A 581 -13.75 -10.50 -19.08
CA GLU A 581 -13.55 -11.65 -19.97
C GLU A 581 -12.23 -12.38 -19.63
N ALA A 582 -11.15 -11.64 -19.41
CA ALA A 582 -9.88 -12.20 -18.97
C ALA A 582 -9.92 -12.80 -17.56
N ARG A 583 -10.67 -12.19 -16.62
CA ARG A 583 -10.87 -12.72 -15.26
C ARG A 583 -11.59 -14.08 -15.28
N LEU A 584 -12.63 -14.21 -16.11
CA LEU A 584 -13.38 -15.46 -16.27
C LEU A 584 -12.49 -16.57 -16.82
N HIS A 585 -11.70 -16.32 -17.87
CA HIS A 585 -10.77 -17.31 -18.41
C HIS A 585 -9.73 -17.78 -17.38
N ILE A 586 -9.23 -16.89 -16.52
CA ILE A 586 -8.33 -17.28 -15.44
C ILE A 586 -9.06 -18.14 -14.39
N LEU A 587 -10.30 -17.80 -14.00
CA LEU A 587 -11.11 -18.61 -13.08
C LEU A 587 -11.30 -20.04 -13.60
N ASP A 588 -11.55 -20.23 -14.89
CA ASP A 588 -11.67 -21.58 -15.50
C ASP A 588 -10.39 -22.40 -15.31
N VAL A 589 -9.21 -21.78 -15.42
CA VAL A 589 -7.91 -22.42 -15.17
C VAL A 589 -7.69 -22.71 -13.68
N LEU A 590 -8.11 -21.82 -12.77
CA LEU A 590 -8.02 -22.08 -11.32
C LEU A 590 -8.91 -23.25 -10.91
N ASN A 591 -10.16 -23.26 -11.38
CA ASN A 591 -11.13 -24.34 -11.14
C ASN A 591 -10.67 -25.68 -11.73
N SER A 592 -9.88 -25.66 -12.80
CA SER A 592 -9.28 -26.86 -13.41
C SER A 592 -8.14 -27.45 -12.58
N ALA A 593 -7.56 -26.68 -11.64
CA ALA A 593 -6.55 -27.17 -10.69
C ALA A 593 -7.17 -27.56 -9.34
N ILE A 594 -8.16 -26.79 -8.86
CA ILE A 594 -8.96 -27.11 -7.67
C ILE A 594 -10.32 -26.37 -7.74
N ASP A 595 -11.44 -27.10 -7.70
CA ASP A 595 -12.80 -26.55 -7.84
C ASP A 595 -13.52 -26.35 -6.49
N THR A 596 -13.07 -27.06 -5.46
CA THR A 596 -13.68 -27.17 -4.14
C THR A 596 -12.60 -27.22 -3.05
N PRO A 597 -12.89 -26.86 -1.77
CA PRO A 597 -11.91 -26.92 -0.71
C PRO A 597 -11.54 -28.37 -0.36
N ASP A 598 -10.24 -28.63 -0.21
CA ASP A 598 -9.70 -29.92 0.24
C ASP A 598 -10.08 -30.25 1.70
N GLU A 599 -9.79 -31.47 2.15
CA GLU A 599 -9.83 -31.78 3.58
C GLU A 599 -8.77 -30.96 4.36
N LEU A 600 -9.04 -30.68 5.64
CA LEU A 600 -8.06 -29.97 6.48
C LEU A 600 -6.82 -30.83 6.70
N SER A 601 -5.67 -30.35 6.20
CA SER A 601 -4.33 -30.92 6.40
C SER A 601 -4.10 -31.43 7.84
N GLU A 602 -3.49 -32.61 7.98
CA GLU A 602 -3.21 -33.27 9.27
C GLU A 602 -2.33 -32.43 10.22
N PHE A 603 -1.62 -31.42 9.69
CA PHE A 603 -0.79 -30.50 10.48
C PHE A 603 -1.58 -29.29 11.02
N ALA A 604 -2.81 -29.05 10.52
CA ALA A 604 -3.67 -27.98 11.01
C ALA A 604 -4.27 -28.30 12.38
N PRO A 605 -4.51 -27.29 13.25
CA PRO A 605 -5.17 -27.53 14.54
C PRO A 605 -6.59 -28.11 14.33
N PRO A 606 -6.97 -29.22 14.99
CA PRO A 606 -8.25 -29.87 14.75
C PRO A 606 -9.43 -29.02 15.22
N ARG A 607 -10.53 -29.02 14.45
CA ARG A 607 -11.80 -28.35 14.81
C ARG A 607 -12.35 -28.96 16.11
N HIS A 608 -12.13 -28.29 17.24
CA HIS A 608 -12.77 -28.66 18.52
C HIS A 608 -14.24 -28.23 18.50
N CYS A 609 -15.09 -29.01 17.85
CA CYS A 609 -16.53 -28.96 18.06
C CYS A 609 -16.82 -29.36 19.51
N GLY A 610 -17.16 -28.38 20.34
CA GLY A 610 -17.36 -28.52 21.78
C GLY A 610 -18.65 -29.24 22.18
N GLN A 611 -18.84 -30.50 21.76
CA GLN A 611 -19.75 -31.41 22.44
C GLN A 611 -19.05 -31.94 23.70
N ASP A 612 -19.24 -31.29 24.86
CA ASP A 612 -18.99 -31.95 26.15
C ASP A 612 -20.16 -32.91 26.43
N PRO A 613 -19.93 -34.24 26.53
CA PRO A 613 -21.00 -35.19 26.84
C PRO A 613 -21.57 -35.05 28.26
N ARG A 614 -21.07 -34.09 29.06
CA ARG A 614 -21.41 -33.88 30.47
C ARG A 614 -22.15 -32.57 30.72
N GLY A 615 -22.87 -32.07 29.72
CA GLY A 615 -23.97 -31.10 29.88
C GLY A 615 -25.17 -31.63 30.69
N GLN A 616 -24.97 -32.51 31.69
CA GLN A 616 -25.99 -32.83 32.68
C GLN A 616 -26.01 -31.72 33.73
N ASP A 617 -27.15 -31.05 33.83
CA ASP A 617 -27.38 -29.91 34.71
C ASP A 617 -27.09 -30.27 36.17
N ARG A 618 -26.19 -29.51 36.83
CA ARG A 618 -25.91 -29.64 38.27
C ARG A 618 -27.00 -28.97 39.14
N ARG A 619 -28.27 -29.23 38.81
CA ARG A 619 -29.46 -28.79 39.54
C ARG A 619 -30.43 -29.97 39.67
N GLY A 620 -30.45 -30.62 40.84
CA GLY A 620 -31.40 -31.73 41.07
C GLY A 620 -31.08 -32.77 42.14
N HIS A 621 -30.10 -32.58 43.04
CA HIS A 621 -29.82 -33.53 44.12
C HIS A 621 -29.57 -32.86 45.48
N TRP A 622 -30.68 -32.46 46.13
CA TRP A 622 -30.86 -32.44 47.58
C TRP A 622 -32.36 -32.59 47.91
N ALA A 623 -32.67 -33.20 49.07
CA ALA A 623 -34.00 -33.40 49.67
C ALA A 623 -34.94 -34.47 49.05
N GLN A 624 -34.85 -35.70 49.56
CA GLN A 624 -35.99 -36.52 50.02
C GLN A 624 -35.49 -37.61 51.00
N GLY A 625 -36.32 -38.01 51.97
CA GLY A 625 -35.91 -38.71 53.22
C GLY A 625 -35.53 -37.69 54.31
N GLN A 626 -36.18 -37.57 55.48
CA GLN A 626 -36.98 -38.49 56.31
C GLN A 626 -36.27 -39.77 56.73
N ASP A 627 -36.25 -40.18 58.00
CA ASP A 627 -36.62 -39.51 59.28
C ASP A 627 -35.84 -40.19 60.41
N ASP A 628 -35.44 -39.49 61.49
CA ASP A 628 -35.25 -40.12 62.81
C ASP A 628 -35.17 -39.11 63.99
N GLN A 629 -35.32 -39.60 65.23
CA GLN A 629 -35.74 -38.80 66.40
C GLN A 629 -34.63 -38.10 67.24
N PRO A 630 -34.97 -37.04 68.02
CA PRO A 630 -34.05 -36.32 68.92
C PRO A 630 -34.16 -36.74 70.41
N ASP A 631 -33.09 -36.52 71.21
CA ASP A 631 -33.15 -35.86 72.55
C ASP A 631 -31.70 -35.43 73.02
N PRO A 632 -31.39 -34.93 74.26
CA PRO A 632 -30.71 -33.62 74.34
C PRO A 632 -29.54 -33.44 75.35
N GLY A 633 -28.94 -32.25 75.38
CA GLY A 633 -28.47 -31.61 76.63
C GLY A 633 -26.97 -31.39 76.86
N GLY A 634 -26.65 -30.52 77.83
CA GLY A 634 -25.30 -30.30 78.41
C GLY A 634 -24.44 -29.21 77.72
N HIS A 635 -24.47 -27.92 78.08
CA HIS A 635 -23.91 -27.23 79.27
C HIS A 635 -22.43 -26.75 79.24
N ARG A 636 -22.28 -25.41 79.09
CA ARG A 636 -21.51 -24.46 79.96
C ARG A 636 -19.96 -24.45 80.01
N ARG A 637 -19.40 -23.23 79.76
CA ARG A 637 -18.16 -22.60 80.31
C ARG A 637 -16.80 -23.20 79.85
N GLY A 638 -15.65 -22.52 79.93
CA GLY A 638 -15.34 -21.10 80.24
C GLY A 638 -13.87 -20.86 80.68
N HIS A 639 -13.37 -19.60 80.60
CA HIS A 639 -12.00 -19.12 80.97
C HIS A 639 -10.85 -19.54 80.02
N LEU A 640 -9.82 -18.73 79.68
CA LEU A 640 -8.82 -17.92 80.43
C LEU A 640 -7.87 -18.82 81.26
N HIS A 641 -6.52 -18.78 81.16
CA HIS A 641 -5.64 -17.60 81.10
C HIS A 641 -4.15 -17.92 80.72
N ARG A 642 -3.43 -16.95 80.12
CA ARG A 642 -1.96 -16.63 80.21
C ARG A 642 -0.86 -17.74 80.30
N GLY A 643 0.08 -17.70 79.33
CA GLY A 643 1.34 -16.92 79.51
C GLY A 643 2.73 -17.54 79.26
N ARG A 644 3.69 -16.68 78.81
CA ARG A 644 5.17 -16.86 78.68
C ARG A 644 5.62 -17.79 77.52
N ARG A 645 6.77 -17.62 76.83
CA ARG A 645 7.82 -16.57 76.65
C ARG A 645 8.45 -16.86 75.25
N HIS A 646 8.86 -15.91 74.40
CA HIS A 646 10.12 -15.14 74.44
C HIS A 646 10.10 -14.00 73.39
N GLY A 647 10.98 -12.98 73.54
CA GLY A 647 11.37 -12.00 72.50
C GLY A 647 12.85 -12.19 72.11
N LEU A 648 13.56 -11.26 71.44
CA LEU A 648 13.23 -9.95 70.84
C LEU A 648 14.43 -9.46 69.96
N HIS A 649 14.18 -8.59 68.98
CA HIS A 649 15.11 -7.68 68.23
C HIS A 649 16.56 -8.07 67.79
N TRP A 650 16.79 -7.96 66.47
CA TRP A 650 17.78 -7.07 65.79
C TRP A 650 18.97 -6.46 66.57
N ARG A 651 20.21 -6.63 66.07
CA ARG A 651 21.13 -5.53 65.60
C ARG A 651 22.42 -6.03 64.89
N HIS A 652 23.26 -5.10 64.45
CA HIS A 652 24.51 -5.22 63.65
C HIS A 652 25.67 -5.98 64.38
N GLU A 653 26.81 -6.37 63.77
CA GLU A 653 27.91 -5.51 63.24
C GLU A 653 28.87 -6.13 62.17
N ARG A 654 29.89 -5.34 61.79
CA ARG A 654 30.96 -5.48 60.76
C ARG A 654 32.34 -5.74 61.46
N PRO A 655 33.57 -5.75 60.83
CA PRO A 655 34.04 -5.21 59.53
C PRO A 655 35.01 -6.14 58.73
N VAL A 656 35.62 -5.74 57.60
CA VAL A 656 36.93 -5.03 57.43
C VAL A 656 37.01 -4.51 55.97
N ARG A 657 37.17 -3.19 55.68
CA ARG A 657 38.42 -2.44 55.33
C ARG A 657 39.16 -2.98 54.09
N ARG A 658 39.63 -2.22 53.07
CA ARG A 658 39.78 -0.76 52.72
C ARG A 658 39.37 -0.60 51.22
N ARG A 659 39.20 0.54 50.53
CA ARG A 659 39.26 2.03 50.69
C ARG A 659 38.05 2.59 49.86
N GLY A 660 37.84 3.83 49.38
CA GLY A 660 38.53 5.13 49.40
C GLY A 660 39.10 5.57 48.04
N THR A 661 38.86 6.79 47.49
CA THR A 661 38.13 7.97 48.02
C THR A 661 37.84 9.05 46.95
N VAL A 662 36.68 9.75 47.07
CA VAL A 662 36.40 11.19 46.73
C VAL A 662 36.43 11.58 45.22
N CYS A 663 35.35 12.07 44.59
CA CYS A 663 34.65 13.38 44.66
C CYS A 663 35.53 14.58 44.21
N ASP A 664 35.05 15.63 43.52
CA ASP A 664 33.88 16.48 43.84
C ASP A 664 33.24 17.21 42.60
N GLN A 665 32.33 18.16 42.85
CA GLN A 665 31.43 18.88 41.93
C GLN A 665 32.05 20.09 41.17
N ARG A 666 31.47 20.50 40.02
CA ARG A 666 30.86 21.85 39.71
C ARG A 666 30.94 22.33 38.24
N HIS A 667 29.76 22.75 37.75
CA HIS A 667 29.45 23.87 36.83
C HIS A 667 30.57 24.58 36.01
N ARG A 668 30.44 24.60 34.66
CA ARG A 668 29.91 25.76 33.87
C ARG A 668 29.94 25.54 32.33
N GLN A 669 29.04 26.25 31.64
CA GLN A 669 28.99 26.56 30.20
C GLN A 669 29.53 27.99 29.95
N PRO A 670 29.65 28.53 28.72
CA PRO A 670 29.91 27.95 27.38
C PRO A 670 30.95 28.78 26.56
N ALA A 671 30.92 28.68 25.22
CA ALA A 671 31.56 29.55 24.20
C ALA A 671 33.10 29.43 24.01
N GLY A 672 33.67 29.73 22.83
CA GLY A 672 33.05 30.05 21.54
C GLY A 672 34.06 30.39 20.41
N SER A 673 33.55 30.55 19.18
CA SER A 673 34.11 31.26 17.99
C SER A 673 35.65 31.42 17.82
N GLY A 674 36.20 30.91 16.70
CA GLY A 674 37.61 31.14 16.33
C GLY A 674 37.97 30.89 14.85
N ASN A 675 37.52 31.76 13.93
CA ASN A 675 37.80 31.64 12.49
C ASN A 675 39.07 32.41 12.08
N ARG A 676 40.00 31.81 11.32
CA ARG A 676 41.09 32.51 10.59
C ARG A 676 41.70 31.67 9.44
N ARG A 677 42.34 32.35 8.48
CA ARG A 677 42.74 31.84 7.16
C ARG A 677 44.25 31.67 6.96
N ALA A 678 44.58 30.75 6.05
CA ALA A 678 45.62 30.81 5.01
C ALA A 678 47.14 30.78 5.32
N LEU A 679 47.78 29.70 4.82
CA LEU A 679 49.00 29.66 3.96
C LEU A 679 50.36 30.19 4.52
N PRO A 680 51.50 29.91 3.85
CA PRO A 680 52.03 28.58 3.51
C PRO A 680 53.53 28.43 3.90
N GLY A 681 54.09 27.21 3.88
CA GLY A 681 55.53 27.02 4.10
C GLY A 681 56.07 25.61 3.79
N HIS A 682 57.26 25.53 3.20
CA HIS A 682 57.96 24.26 2.94
C HIS A 682 58.73 23.76 4.18
N GLY A 683 58.74 22.43 4.36
CA GLY A 683 59.63 21.70 5.27
C GLY A 683 59.77 20.25 4.79
N ARG A 684 60.90 19.59 5.04
CA ARG A 684 61.18 18.21 4.62
C ARG A 684 61.25 17.26 5.82
N GLN A 685 61.24 15.95 5.52
CA GLN A 685 61.70 14.83 6.36
C GLN A 685 60.79 14.43 7.54
N ASP A 686 60.56 13.14 7.83
CA ASP A 686 60.82 11.94 7.01
C ASP A 686 60.02 10.70 7.49
N HIS A 687 60.17 9.61 6.74
CA HIS A 687 60.07 8.20 7.15
C HIS A 687 58.71 7.47 7.27
N HIS A 688 58.73 6.24 6.70
CA HIS A 688 57.89 5.06 6.92
C HIS A 688 56.41 5.04 6.49
N LEU A 689 56.17 4.45 5.32
CA LEU A 689 55.39 3.21 5.21
C LEU A 689 55.84 2.37 3.99
N ARG A 690 55.57 1.06 4.00
CA ARG A 690 56.11 0.11 3.00
C ARG A 690 55.25 0.05 1.74
N ARG A 691 55.87 0.02 0.55
CA ARG A 691 55.25 -0.43 -0.70
C ARG A 691 55.36 -1.94 -0.86
N LEU A 692 54.37 -2.56 -1.47
CA LEU A 692 54.54 -3.73 -2.35
C LEU A 692 53.99 -3.36 -3.74
N ARG A 693 54.53 -4.00 -4.80
CA ARG A 693 54.25 -3.64 -6.20
C ARG A 693 53.33 -4.65 -6.87
N VAL A 694 52.55 -4.18 -7.83
CA VAL A 694 51.95 -4.98 -8.90
C VAL A 694 52.94 -5.05 -10.08
N PRO A 695 53.11 -6.21 -10.74
CA PRO A 695 53.74 -6.34 -12.06
C PRO A 695 52.71 -6.49 -13.20
N ASP A 696 53.11 -6.08 -14.40
CA ASP A 696 52.30 -6.06 -15.63
C ASP A 696 52.32 -7.43 -16.37
N PRO A 697 51.31 -7.78 -17.21
CA PRO A 697 51.21 -9.11 -17.83
C PRO A 697 51.87 -9.19 -19.22
N GLY A 698 52.48 -10.33 -19.55
CA GLY A 698 53.06 -10.55 -20.88
C GLY A 698 53.27 -12.01 -21.28
N GLN A 699 52.48 -12.46 -22.27
CA GLN A 699 52.68 -13.64 -23.14
C GLN A 699 52.62 -15.06 -22.50
N GLY A 700 51.91 -15.99 -23.16
CA GLY A 700 51.92 -17.44 -22.84
C GLY A 700 50.54 -18.12 -22.78
N ARG A 701 50.16 -18.83 -23.85
CA ARG A 701 49.01 -19.79 -23.91
C ARG A 701 49.56 -21.24 -23.84
N PRO A 702 48.74 -22.33 -23.72
CA PRO A 702 47.27 -22.42 -23.81
C PRO A 702 46.57 -23.17 -22.66
N ALA A 703 45.23 -23.27 -22.74
CA ALA A 703 44.38 -23.98 -21.79
C ALA A 703 44.24 -25.49 -22.10
N ALA A 704 44.13 -26.34 -21.07
CA ALA A 704 43.88 -27.77 -21.20
C ALA A 704 42.81 -28.36 -20.23
N HIS A 705 42.46 -27.66 -19.14
CA HIS A 705 41.73 -28.29 -18.02
C HIS A 705 40.21 -28.06 -17.93
N LEU A 706 39.60 -27.20 -18.76
CA LEU A 706 38.18 -26.84 -18.62
C LEU A 706 37.18 -27.74 -19.41
N ARG A 707 37.62 -28.53 -20.40
CA ARG A 707 36.70 -29.40 -21.17
C ARG A 707 36.25 -30.65 -20.39
N ALA A 708 37.14 -31.22 -19.57
CA ALA A 708 36.87 -32.46 -18.83
C ALA A 708 35.71 -32.40 -17.81
N ALA A 709 35.25 -31.20 -17.45
CA ALA A 709 34.10 -31.00 -16.57
C ALA A 709 32.75 -31.01 -17.32
N GLN A 710 32.70 -30.56 -18.58
CA GLN A 710 31.45 -30.38 -19.33
C GLN A 710 30.91 -31.70 -19.89
N ASP A 711 31.79 -32.59 -20.37
CA ASP A 711 31.37 -33.88 -20.95
C ASP A 711 30.75 -34.83 -19.91
N ARG A 712 31.18 -34.73 -18.64
CA ARG A 712 30.61 -35.53 -17.52
C ARG A 712 29.19 -35.14 -17.15
N TRP A 713 28.76 -33.90 -17.41
CA TRP A 713 27.39 -33.47 -17.12
C TRP A 713 26.41 -33.93 -18.23
N ARG A 714 26.86 -33.94 -19.49
CA ARG A 714 26.03 -34.34 -20.64
C ARG A 714 25.66 -35.83 -20.69
N GLN A 715 26.35 -36.70 -19.94
CA GLN A 715 26.00 -38.12 -19.83
C GLN A 715 25.00 -38.43 -18.71
N ALA A 716 24.65 -37.47 -17.84
CA ALA A 716 23.80 -37.73 -16.67
C ALA A 716 22.29 -37.54 -16.94
N CYS A 717 21.92 -36.61 -17.82
CA CYS A 717 20.51 -36.24 -18.10
C CYS A 717 20.00 -36.87 -19.40
N GLY A 718 20.25 -38.18 -19.58
CA GLY A 718 20.08 -38.86 -20.87
C GLY A 718 19.34 -40.21 -20.83
N GLN A 719 18.56 -40.51 -19.79
CA GLN A 719 17.66 -41.67 -19.75
C GLN A 719 16.65 -41.67 -18.58
N ARG A 720 15.54 -40.94 -18.72
CA ARG A 720 14.16 -41.36 -18.40
C ARG A 720 13.17 -40.22 -18.65
#